data_AF-A0A6I7NWJ7-F1
#
_entry.id   AF-A0A6I7NWJ7-F1
#
_cell.length_a   1.000
_cell.length_b   1.000
_cell.length_c   1.000
_cell.angle_alpha   90.00
_cell.angle_beta   90.00
_cell.angle_gamma   90.00
#
_symmetry.space_group_name_H-M   'P 1'
#
loop_
_entity.id
_entity.type
_entity.pdbx_description
1 polymer ?
#
loop_
_entity_poly.entity_id
_entity_poly.type
_entity_poly.pdbx_seq_one_letter_code
_entity_poly.pdbx_strand_id
1 'polypeptide(L)'
;MKYLKYALPVLLVVFFVSCSPERELSDGSYVILSDGAHATGWAAVLFVEVSDGAVSRSAFDLVNRHGDFLSMQPAVQERQAAELGSDLPGILQQLSSQAASDPRTVPELPDSPLLGSSYRTLSAELVSRAEQGESGVHTVSVEDFHEDLQTDGLEAFLSFDYRERRSNRARSGIDTPGDRAGGFAVTASHRAAVEVGMDVLRLGGTAADAAVAVAAMMSVVEPYFSSPLGGGTWLLYFDAETGEVTSFDGVGPTPMGAENELFREGAEDETGDIGDQFIGTNGIHRSNVPGSWGAYMDLLQRHGSLGLDTLLAPAIEAAENGAVVGGDWIRWLSLFEPLIQSWPDAAAIYAPDGEIVTAGDLVYNPNLGATYRALAEAWDGALNRGERAALEAATDHYYRGPVAERIVSFSDENGGLFAIEDFSDFYDYGAVDPVSIDYRGLQVFQNPPNSQGMTQLMALRILEGFDFSDMRPNDADTVHIVSEAIKLAFVDRNRYIADPNFVDVPVAELLSREYAEQQRSRISLESSIAWPVEDRLGMAGDPRNTTTFHMVDRYGNAAAVTTSIGVSFLIAGDTGIHMNERIIFMNTDPDDVNHVEPGKKVRHTSGPQMVLRDGVPWIIGGNTGADFQPQGQLQQFLSIVEFGMTAQEAIDLPRFEPQAFAATLSPWAVQNRLRLEANGFSERVQAQLAERGQNIESGGTIGAANIILIEDHEQGQIEAAWESRESDSFGMVEMP
;
A
#
# COMPACT_ATOMS: atom_id res chain seq x y z
N MET A 1 27.38 7.86 -20.44
CA MET A 1 28.09 8.68 -21.45
C MET A 1 28.86 9.79 -20.74
N LYS A 2 30.18 9.87 -20.91
CA LYS A 2 31.00 11.02 -20.48
C LYS A 2 30.75 12.22 -21.40
N TYR A 3 30.94 13.43 -20.84
CA TYR A 3 30.93 14.78 -21.44
C TYR A 3 29.60 15.53 -21.48
N LEU A 4 29.37 16.40 -20.48
CA LEU A 4 29.18 17.85 -20.66
C LEU A 4 29.09 18.53 -19.28
N LYS A 5 30.10 19.35 -18.96
CA LYS A 5 30.15 20.26 -17.80
C LYS A 5 30.13 21.68 -18.37
N TYR A 6 29.30 22.55 -17.77
CA TYR A 6 29.17 24.02 -17.92
C TYR A 6 28.23 24.58 -19.01
N ALA A 7 27.03 25.01 -18.60
CA ALA A 7 26.41 26.32 -18.89
C ALA A 7 25.26 26.60 -17.89
N LEU A 8 25.00 27.88 -17.61
CA LEU A 8 24.18 28.52 -16.55
C LEU A 8 22.65 28.25 -16.62
N PRO A 9 21.84 28.63 -15.60
CA PRO A 9 20.49 28.09 -15.38
C PRO A 9 19.47 28.71 -16.35
N VAL A 10 18.67 27.86 -16.99
CA VAL A 10 17.45 28.28 -17.70
C VAL A 10 16.33 28.29 -16.67
N LEU A 11 15.72 29.47 -16.43
CA LEU A 11 14.53 29.60 -15.58
C LEU A 11 13.28 29.59 -16.49
N LEU A 12 12.45 28.57 -16.32
CA LEU A 12 11.16 28.43 -17.02
C LEU A 12 10.06 29.01 -16.11
N VAL A 13 9.29 29.99 -16.59
CA VAL A 13 8.16 30.56 -15.84
C VAL A 13 6.86 30.32 -16.62
N VAL A 14 5.89 29.66 -15.99
CA VAL A 14 4.56 29.32 -16.54
C VAL A 14 3.48 29.95 -15.65
N PHE A 15 2.53 30.69 -16.23
CA PHE A 15 1.44 31.34 -15.47
C PHE A 15 0.07 30.71 -15.77
N PHE A 16 -0.71 30.40 -14.74
CA PHE A 16 -2.12 29.94 -14.81
C PHE A 16 -3.06 31.05 -14.30
N VAL A 17 -4.24 31.21 -14.92
CA VAL A 17 -5.26 32.21 -14.52
C VAL A 17 -6.53 31.50 -14.04
N SER A 18 -6.91 31.67 -12.77
CA SER A 18 -8.14 31.18 -12.15
C SER A 18 -8.72 32.20 -11.15
N CYS A 19 -10.05 32.27 -10.97
CA CYS A 19 -10.74 33.17 -10.02
C CYS A 19 -11.31 32.37 -8.82
N SER A 20 -10.72 32.58 -7.63
CA SER A 20 -11.20 32.49 -6.20
C SER A 20 -12.09 31.33 -5.66
N PRO A 21 -12.03 31.01 -4.34
CA PRO A 21 -10.89 30.58 -3.48
C PRO A 21 -11.18 29.19 -2.82
N GLU A 22 -10.30 28.30 -2.35
CA GLU A 22 -8.86 28.21 -2.05
C GLU A 22 -8.39 26.72 -2.13
N ARG A 23 -7.25 26.41 -2.81
CA ARG A 23 -6.34 25.26 -2.53
C ARG A 23 -4.98 25.39 -3.26
N GLU A 24 -3.90 25.61 -2.51
CA GLU A 24 -2.48 25.72 -2.96
C GLU A 24 -1.85 24.34 -3.25
N LEU A 25 -0.95 24.26 -4.24
CA LEU A 25 0.00 23.18 -4.54
C LEU A 25 1.44 23.72 -4.52
N SER A 26 2.40 22.80 -4.49
CA SER A 26 3.72 22.96 -3.88
C SER A 26 4.89 23.44 -4.78
N ASP A 27 4.65 24.07 -5.92
CA ASP A 27 5.55 25.17 -6.35
C ASP A 27 5.00 26.56 -5.93
N GLY A 28 3.79 26.58 -5.36
CA GLY A 28 2.96 27.73 -5.03
C GLY A 28 1.73 27.90 -5.95
N SER A 29 1.39 26.95 -6.85
CA SER A 29 0.22 27.05 -7.74
C SER A 29 -1.01 26.28 -7.26
N TYR A 30 -2.23 26.74 -7.56
CA TYR A 30 -3.52 26.20 -7.06
C TYR A 30 -4.29 25.41 -8.15
N VAL A 31 -5.16 24.43 -7.81
CA VAL A 31 -6.19 23.87 -8.71
C VAL A 31 -7.58 23.87 -8.04
N ILE A 32 -8.53 24.60 -8.64
CA ILE A 32 -9.99 24.51 -8.37
C ILE A 32 -10.72 24.29 -9.70
N LEU A 33 -11.66 23.34 -9.67
CA LEU A 33 -12.59 22.93 -10.73
C LEU A 33 -13.57 24.07 -11.09
N SER A 34 -14.03 24.13 -12.34
CA SER A 34 -15.42 24.56 -12.58
C SER A 34 -16.19 23.49 -13.34
N ASP A 35 -17.30 23.10 -12.73
CA ASP A 35 -18.51 22.72 -13.43
C ASP A 35 -18.79 23.80 -14.49
N GLY A 36 -18.98 23.39 -15.74
CA GLY A 36 -19.05 24.30 -16.88
C GLY A 36 -17.75 24.46 -17.66
N ALA A 37 -17.15 23.34 -18.09
CA ALA A 37 -16.33 23.36 -19.28
C ALA A 37 -17.09 24.08 -20.41
N HIS A 38 -16.60 25.22 -20.89
CA HIS A 38 -16.91 25.61 -22.27
C HIS A 38 -16.54 24.40 -23.15
N ALA A 39 -17.41 24.06 -24.10
CA ALA A 39 -17.59 22.76 -24.75
C ALA A 39 -16.36 22.01 -25.32
N THR A 40 -15.15 22.52 -25.14
CA THR A 40 -13.90 22.01 -25.69
C THR A 40 -12.88 21.50 -24.65
N GLY A 41 -12.90 21.93 -23.37
CA GLY A 41 -12.04 21.36 -22.30
C GLY A 41 -10.56 21.79 -22.28
N TRP A 42 -10.25 23.06 -22.57
CA TRP A 42 -8.87 23.62 -22.65
C TRP A 42 -8.72 24.92 -21.84
N ALA A 43 -7.53 25.17 -21.25
CA ALA A 43 -7.16 26.35 -20.46
C ALA A 43 -5.95 27.09 -21.07
N ALA A 44 -5.89 28.42 -21.01
CA ALA A 44 -4.80 29.20 -21.63
C ALA A 44 -3.57 29.35 -20.71
N VAL A 45 -2.37 29.27 -21.30
CA VAL A 45 -1.08 29.35 -20.60
C VAL A 45 -0.11 30.27 -21.36
N LEU A 46 0.70 31.04 -20.61
CA LEU A 46 1.80 31.88 -21.14
C LEU A 46 3.15 31.34 -20.64
N PHE A 47 4.03 31.05 -21.60
CA PHE A 47 5.44 30.74 -21.39
C PHE A 47 6.27 32.01 -21.45
N VAL A 48 7.19 32.18 -20.50
CA VAL A 48 8.24 33.20 -20.56
C VAL A 48 9.59 32.56 -20.21
N GLU A 49 10.55 32.71 -21.11
CA GLU A 49 11.94 32.27 -20.98
C GLU A 49 12.80 33.50 -20.71
N VAL A 50 13.65 33.43 -19.69
CA VAL A 50 14.54 34.52 -19.29
C VAL A 50 15.99 34.06 -19.38
N SER A 51 16.81 34.81 -20.11
CA SER A 51 18.26 34.58 -20.25
C SER A 51 19.02 35.85 -19.91
N ASP A 52 20.10 35.74 -19.15
CA ASP A 52 20.94 36.87 -18.72
C ASP A 52 20.18 38.00 -17.99
N GLY A 53 19.12 37.66 -17.25
CA GLY A 53 18.30 38.61 -16.51
C GLY A 53 17.32 39.41 -17.38
N ALA A 54 17.11 39.02 -18.64
CA ALA A 54 16.12 39.61 -19.54
C ALA A 54 15.26 38.52 -20.19
N VAL A 55 13.99 38.81 -20.47
CA VAL A 55 13.10 37.89 -21.20
C VAL A 55 13.70 37.61 -22.58
N SER A 56 14.10 36.37 -22.83
CA SER A 56 14.65 35.90 -24.10
C SER A 56 13.57 35.36 -25.04
N ARG A 57 12.44 34.87 -24.51
CA ARG A 57 11.32 34.36 -25.30
C ARG A 57 10.01 34.42 -24.51
N SER A 58 8.87 34.57 -25.18
CA SER A 58 7.55 34.34 -24.58
C SER A 58 6.57 33.76 -25.59
N ALA A 59 5.70 32.82 -25.19
CA ALA A 59 4.73 32.18 -26.08
C ALA A 59 3.44 31.78 -25.36
N PHE A 60 2.28 31.91 -25.99
CA PHE A 60 0.98 31.45 -25.45
C PHE A 60 0.57 30.09 -26.03
N ASP A 61 -0.12 29.27 -25.23
CA ASP A 61 -0.69 27.97 -25.64
C ASP A 61 -1.98 27.65 -24.88
N LEU A 62 -2.64 26.53 -25.19
CA LEU A 62 -3.73 25.97 -24.39
C LEU A 62 -3.35 24.57 -23.85
N VAL A 63 -3.79 24.22 -22.65
CA VAL A 63 -3.57 22.92 -22.01
C VAL A 63 -4.90 22.25 -21.65
N ASN A 64 -5.04 20.95 -21.90
CA ASN A 64 -6.26 20.20 -21.52
C ASN A 64 -6.13 19.61 -20.11
N ARG A 65 -7.22 18.98 -19.61
CA ARG A 65 -7.26 18.32 -18.28
C ARG A 65 -6.29 17.15 -18.10
N HIS A 66 -5.66 16.68 -19.18
CA HIS A 66 -4.68 15.60 -19.17
C HIS A 66 -3.23 16.14 -19.26
N GLY A 67 -3.06 17.46 -19.28
CA GLY A 67 -1.75 18.11 -19.40
C GLY A 67 -1.22 18.19 -20.82
N ASP A 68 -2.00 17.80 -21.83
CA ASP A 68 -1.57 17.92 -23.23
C ASP A 68 -1.68 19.36 -23.70
N PHE A 69 -0.65 19.83 -24.40
CA PHE A 69 -0.62 21.16 -25.00
C PHE A 69 -1.24 21.15 -26.38
N LEU A 70 -2.05 22.16 -26.68
CA LEU A 70 -2.77 22.25 -27.94
C LEU A 70 -1.77 22.41 -29.08
N SER A 71 -0.68 23.17 -28.89
CA SER A 71 0.43 23.31 -29.87
C SER A 71 1.03 21.96 -30.32
N MET A 72 0.98 20.94 -29.47
CA MET A 72 1.48 19.59 -29.74
C MET A 72 0.42 18.64 -30.30
N GLN A 73 -0.82 19.11 -30.49
CA GLN A 73 -1.98 18.32 -30.90
C GLN A 73 -2.56 18.85 -32.24
N PRO A 74 -1.86 18.70 -33.38
CA PRO A 74 -2.26 19.28 -34.66
C PRO A 74 -3.63 18.79 -35.17
N ALA A 75 -3.98 17.53 -34.88
CA ALA A 75 -5.29 16.97 -35.24
C ALA A 75 -6.47 17.51 -34.37
N VAL A 76 -6.16 18.11 -33.22
CA VAL A 76 -7.15 18.76 -32.35
C VAL A 76 -7.31 20.23 -32.74
N GLN A 77 -6.21 20.91 -33.06
CA GLN A 77 -6.23 22.27 -33.61
C GLN A 77 -7.10 22.36 -34.87
N GLU A 78 -6.95 21.41 -35.80
CA GLU A 78 -7.69 21.40 -37.07
C GLU A 78 -9.20 21.18 -36.85
N ARG A 79 -9.58 20.36 -35.86
CA ARG A 79 -10.97 20.16 -35.45
C ARG A 79 -11.59 21.39 -34.81
N GLN A 80 -10.89 22.02 -33.86
CA GLN A 80 -11.40 23.20 -33.15
C GLN A 80 -11.52 24.42 -34.06
N ALA A 81 -10.57 24.62 -34.98
CA ALA A 81 -10.64 25.69 -35.97
C ALA A 81 -11.86 25.52 -36.90
N ALA A 82 -12.21 24.28 -37.25
CA ALA A 82 -13.39 23.96 -38.06
C ALA A 82 -14.71 24.17 -37.28
N GLU A 83 -14.72 23.94 -35.97
CA GLU A 83 -15.90 24.05 -35.10
C GLU A 83 -16.18 25.50 -34.65
N LEU A 84 -15.13 26.28 -34.36
CA LEU A 84 -15.25 27.61 -33.77
C LEU A 84 -15.07 28.75 -34.79
N GLY A 85 -14.62 28.44 -36.01
CA GLY A 85 -14.44 29.43 -37.08
C GLY A 85 -13.30 30.43 -36.82
N SER A 86 -12.38 30.13 -35.90
CA SER A 86 -11.25 30.98 -35.52
C SER A 86 -9.91 30.29 -35.75
N ASP A 87 -8.92 31.05 -36.25
CA ASP A 87 -7.54 30.58 -36.43
C ASP A 87 -6.80 30.62 -35.09
N LEU A 88 -7.08 29.63 -34.24
CA LEU A 88 -6.46 29.50 -32.91
C LEU A 88 -4.92 29.52 -32.96
N PRO A 89 -4.24 28.75 -33.84
CA PRO A 89 -2.79 28.85 -34.00
C PRO A 89 -2.33 30.27 -34.37
N GLY A 90 -3.03 30.95 -35.28
CA GLY A 90 -2.74 32.33 -35.65
C GLY A 90 -2.93 33.32 -34.49
N ILE A 91 -3.97 33.15 -33.66
CA ILE A 91 -4.24 33.99 -32.48
C ILE A 91 -3.15 33.80 -31.42
N LEU A 92 -2.79 32.55 -31.09
CA LEU A 92 -1.74 32.24 -30.13
C LEU A 92 -0.37 32.76 -30.61
N GLN A 93 -0.09 32.63 -31.91
CA GLN A 93 1.14 33.17 -32.51
C GLN A 93 1.17 34.70 -32.49
N GLN A 94 0.03 35.37 -32.75
CA GLN A 94 -0.07 36.83 -32.72
C GLN A 94 0.13 37.38 -31.30
N LEU A 95 -0.46 36.72 -30.29
CA LEU A 95 -0.28 37.05 -28.87
C LEU A 95 1.17 36.86 -28.43
N SER A 96 1.79 35.75 -28.83
CA SER A 96 3.19 35.46 -28.55
C SER A 96 4.13 36.50 -29.18
N SER A 97 3.81 36.94 -30.40
CA SER A 97 4.60 37.93 -31.15
C SER A 97 4.48 39.34 -30.55
N GLN A 98 3.31 39.72 -30.04
CA GLN A 98 3.10 41.00 -29.36
C GLN A 98 3.83 41.05 -28.02
N ALA A 99 3.73 39.99 -27.21
CA ALA A 99 4.45 39.85 -25.95
C ALA A 99 5.98 39.93 -26.12
N ALA A 100 6.51 39.41 -27.23
CA ALA A 100 7.95 39.47 -27.54
C ALA A 100 8.45 40.86 -28.00
N SER A 101 7.56 41.78 -28.40
CA SER A 101 7.93 43.06 -29.02
C SER A 101 8.01 44.25 -28.05
N ASP A 102 7.13 44.29 -27.05
CA ASP A 102 7.21 45.16 -25.89
C ASP A 102 6.37 44.54 -24.76
N PRO A 103 7.00 43.94 -23.73
CA PRO A 103 6.31 43.27 -22.63
C PRO A 103 5.34 44.19 -21.86
N ARG A 104 5.48 45.51 -22.00
CA ARG A 104 4.70 46.53 -21.28
C ARG A 104 3.34 46.81 -21.92
N THR A 105 3.07 46.28 -23.10
CA THR A 105 1.82 46.49 -23.83
C THR A 105 0.93 45.27 -23.70
N VAL A 106 -0.20 45.42 -22.99
CA VAL A 106 -1.29 44.43 -23.01
C VAL A 106 -1.74 44.27 -24.47
N PRO A 107 -1.65 43.07 -25.06
CA PRO A 107 -2.01 42.88 -26.46
C PRO A 107 -3.48 43.23 -26.70
N GLU A 108 -3.78 44.00 -27.75
CA GLU A 108 -5.16 44.20 -28.20
C GLU A 108 -5.69 42.86 -28.72
N LEU A 109 -6.53 42.23 -27.90
CA LEU A 109 -7.14 40.94 -28.19
C LEU A 109 -8.23 41.08 -29.26
N PRO A 110 -8.28 40.19 -30.27
CA PRO A 110 -9.46 40.07 -31.12
C PRO A 110 -10.67 39.66 -30.27
N ASP A 111 -11.85 40.15 -30.63
CA ASP A 111 -13.12 39.84 -29.94
C ASP A 111 -13.40 38.33 -30.06
N SER A 112 -12.97 37.57 -29.05
CA SER A 112 -13.03 36.11 -29.01
C SER A 112 -13.79 35.67 -27.78
N PRO A 113 -14.84 34.82 -27.92
CA PRO A 113 -15.62 34.33 -26.78
C PRO A 113 -14.82 33.46 -25.80
N LEU A 114 -13.57 33.10 -26.14
CA LEU A 114 -12.67 32.35 -25.26
C LEU A 114 -11.83 33.24 -24.31
N LEU A 115 -11.77 34.56 -24.51
CA LEU A 115 -10.85 35.44 -23.77
C LEU A 115 -11.63 36.61 -23.15
N GLY A 116 -12.05 36.45 -21.89
CA GLY A 116 -12.86 37.42 -21.15
C GLY A 116 -12.09 38.67 -20.65
N SER A 117 -12.81 39.69 -20.19
CA SER A 117 -12.24 40.98 -19.72
C SER A 117 -11.29 40.85 -18.52
N SER A 118 -11.45 39.83 -17.68
CA SER A 118 -10.60 39.55 -16.51
C SER A 118 -9.15 39.26 -16.88
N TYR A 119 -8.91 38.79 -18.10
CA TYR A 119 -7.58 38.50 -18.65
C TYR A 119 -6.72 39.77 -18.83
N ARG A 120 -7.34 40.93 -19.14
CA ARG A 120 -6.62 42.18 -19.46
C ARG A 120 -5.98 42.84 -18.24
N THR A 121 -6.60 42.73 -17.07
CA THR A 121 -6.14 43.37 -15.82
C THR A 121 -4.98 42.58 -15.19
N LEU A 122 -5.02 41.25 -15.27
CA LEU A 122 -4.03 40.35 -14.67
C LEU A 122 -2.65 40.46 -15.34
N SER A 123 -2.64 40.67 -16.67
CA SER A 123 -1.40 40.80 -17.45
C SER A 123 -0.55 42.03 -17.09
N ALA A 124 -1.14 43.13 -16.62
CA ALA A 124 -0.39 44.35 -16.29
C ALA A 124 0.33 44.25 -14.93
N GLU A 125 -0.29 43.60 -13.95
CA GLU A 125 0.27 43.40 -12.59
C GLU A 125 1.43 42.39 -12.60
N LEU A 126 1.30 41.30 -13.37
CA LEU A 126 2.34 40.27 -13.47
C LEU A 126 3.64 40.80 -14.12
N VAL A 127 3.52 41.71 -15.11
CA VAL A 127 4.67 42.36 -15.74
C VAL A 127 5.38 43.31 -14.76
N SER A 128 4.63 44.05 -13.94
CA SER A 128 5.21 44.99 -12.96
C SER A 128 5.98 44.30 -11.84
N ARG A 129 5.60 43.08 -11.45
CA ARG A 129 6.27 42.28 -10.40
C ARG A 129 7.51 41.54 -10.92
N ALA A 130 7.44 41.02 -12.15
CA ALA A 130 8.61 40.46 -12.82
C ALA A 130 9.75 41.50 -12.96
N GLU A 131 9.43 42.78 -13.19
CA GLU A 131 10.40 43.88 -13.25
C GLU A 131 11.06 44.22 -11.90
N GLN A 132 10.43 43.83 -10.78
CA GLN A 132 10.97 44.03 -9.43
C GLN A 132 11.90 42.88 -8.97
N GLY A 133 12.13 41.89 -9.84
CA GLY A 133 12.97 40.73 -9.54
C GLY A 133 12.31 39.72 -8.59
N GLU A 134 10.98 39.82 -8.44
CA GLU A 134 10.20 38.82 -7.69
C GLU A 134 10.19 37.51 -8.48
N SER A 135 10.58 36.42 -7.80
CA SER A 135 10.51 35.07 -8.34
C SER A 135 9.77 34.18 -7.35
N GLY A 136 8.73 33.51 -7.83
CA GLY A 136 7.80 32.69 -7.06
C GLY A 136 6.49 32.50 -7.84
N VAL A 137 5.64 31.56 -7.41
CA VAL A 137 4.26 31.48 -7.91
C VAL A 137 3.42 32.53 -7.19
N HIS A 138 2.61 33.28 -7.94
CA HIS A 138 1.83 34.39 -7.42
C HIS A 138 0.35 34.22 -7.78
N THR A 139 -0.50 34.12 -6.76
CA THR A 139 -1.96 34.12 -6.89
C THR A 139 -2.46 35.57 -6.87
N VAL A 140 -3.19 36.00 -7.90
CA VAL A 140 -3.81 37.33 -7.98
C VAL A 140 -5.33 37.17 -7.85
N SER A 141 -5.89 37.52 -6.69
CA SER A 141 -7.35 37.55 -6.47
C SER A 141 -7.96 38.82 -7.06
N VAL A 142 -9.17 38.71 -7.63
CA VAL A 142 -9.92 39.82 -8.28
C VAL A 142 -11.03 40.36 -7.35
N GLU A 143 -11.04 40.03 -6.07
CA GLU A 143 -12.25 40.20 -5.24
C GLU A 143 -12.31 41.39 -4.27
N ASP A 144 -11.23 42.13 -3.99
CA ASP A 144 -11.30 43.29 -3.09
C ASP A 144 -11.52 44.62 -3.82
N PHE A 145 -12.75 44.85 -4.28
CA PHE A 145 -13.28 46.20 -4.37
C PHE A 145 -14.73 46.21 -3.90
N HIS A 146 -14.94 46.09 -2.57
CA HIS A 146 -15.74 47.04 -1.79
C HIS A 146 -15.69 46.74 -0.26
N GLU A 147 -14.87 47.53 0.44
CA GLU A 147 -14.96 48.02 1.83
C GLU A 147 -14.97 47.05 3.04
N ASP A 148 -13.85 47.11 3.77
CA ASP A 148 -13.67 47.08 5.24
C ASP A 148 -14.10 45.84 6.04
N LEU A 149 -13.13 44.97 6.38
CA LEU A 149 -12.81 44.59 7.77
C LEU A 149 -11.49 43.80 7.85
N GLN A 150 -10.67 44.17 8.83
CA GLN A 150 -9.38 43.56 9.15
C GLN A 150 -9.54 42.10 9.62
N THR A 151 -8.69 41.20 9.12
CA THR A 151 -8.46 39.87 9.68
C THR A 151 -6.97 39.63 9.93
N ASP A 152 -6.56 39.83 11.18
CA ASP A 152 -5.52 39.01 11.79
C ASP A 152 -6.12 37.61 12.03
N GLY A 153 -5.53 36.57 11.43
CA GLY A 153 -5.73 35.17 11.81
C GLY A 153 -6.44 34.27 10.79
N LEU A 154 -5.85 33.09 10.59
CA LEU A 154 -6.30 31.87 9.87
C LEU A 154 -6.04 31.92 8.34
N GLU A 155 -5.50 30.89 7.68
CA GLU A 155 -5.49 29.45 7.97
C GLU A 155 -4.31 28.74 7.27
N ALA A 156 -3.85 27.64 7.85
CA ALA A 156 -2.75 26.79 7.37
C ALA A 156 -3.32 25.38 7.09
N PHE A 157 -2.95 24.75 5.98
CA PHE A 157 -3.23 23.33 5.71
C PHE A 157 -2.04 22.60 5.08
N LEU A 158 -1.60 21.55 5.79
CA LEU A 158 -0.88 20.34 5.35
C LEU A 158 0.47 20.48 4.65
N SER A 159 1.24 21.49 5.03
CA SER A 159 2.64 21.25 5.44
C SER A 159 2.78 21.84 6.83
N PHE A 160 2.32 21.15 7.86
CA PHE A 160 2.35 21.75 9.19
C PHE A 160 3.78 21.84 9.71
N ASP A 161 4.07 23.02 10.25
CA ASP A 161 5.28 23.43 10.93
C ASP A 161 5.51 22.61 12.22
N TYR A 162 5.71 21.30 12.05
CA TYR A 162 6.07 20.35 13.11
C TYR A 162 7.49 20.60 13.63
N ARG A 163 8.28 21.40 12.91
CA ARG A 163 9.67 21.73 13.24
C ARG A 163 9.80 22.64 14.45
N GLU A 164 8.82 23.50 14.75
CA GLU A 164 8.97 24.49 15.82
C GLU A 164 8.53 24.02 17.22
N ARG A 165 7.80 22.90 17.39
CA ARG A 165 7.25 22.55 18.72
C ARG A 165 7.93 21.44 19.52
N ARG A 166 8.90 20.67 19.00
CA ARG A 166 9.67 19.72 19.84
C ARG A 166 11.09 19.48 19.33
N SER A 167 11.97 20.45 19.52
CA SER A 167 13.42 20.27 19.33
C SER A 167 14.13 19.60 20.53
N ASN A 168 13.42 18.87 21.40
CA ASN A 168 14.02 18.42 22.67
C ASN A 168 13.54 17.03 23.16
N ARG A 169 13.32 16.05 22.28
CA ARG A 169 13.16 14.64 22.72
C ARG A 169 13.70 13.62 21.70
N ALA A 170 14.88 13.86 21.13
CA ALA A 170 15.66 12.75 20.57
C ALA A 170 16.23 11.93 21.74
N ARG A 171 16.13 10.59 21.67
CA ARG A 171 16.73 9.69 22.67
C ARG A 171 18.23 9.98 22.82
N SER A 172 18.70 10.14 24.05
CA SER A 172 20.13 10.19 24.35
C SER A 172 20.72 8.79 24.17
N GLY A 173 21.19 8.48 22.97
CA GLY A 173 21.79 7.18 22.66
C GLY A 173 22.32 7.03 21.24
N ILE A 174 21.88 7.86 20.29
CA ILE A 174 22.45 7.87 18.93
C ILE A 174 23.49 8.99 18.88
N ASP A 175 24.76 8.62 18.74
CA ASP A 175 25.85 9.56 18.48
C ASP A 175 25.47 10.49 17.32
N THR A 176 25.87 11.75 17.42
CA THR A 176 25.70 12.86 16.46
C THR A 176 25.26 12.46 15.03
N PRO A 177 24.18 13.04 14.44
CA PRO A 177 23.66 12.74 13.08
C PRO A 177 24.60 12.99 11.88
N GLY A 178 25.87 12.59 11.94
CA GLY A 178 26.92 12.97 11.01
C GLY A 178 27.71 11.84 10.36
N ASP A 179 27.60 10.58 10.80
CA ASP A 179 28.52 9.52 10.33
C ASP A 179 27.86 8.34 9.59
N ARG A 180 26.51 8.31 9.47
CA ARG A 180 25.77 7.38 8.59
C ARG A 180 24.53 8.07 8.04
N ALA A 181 24.63 8.70 6.88
CA ALA A 181 23.49 9.27 6.18
C ALA A 181 23.28 8.47 4.88
N GLY A 182 22.71 7.27 5.00
CA GLY A 182 22.18 6.57 3.84
C GLY A 182 20.83 7.16 3.42
N GLY A 183 20.39 6.81 2.21
CA GLY A 183 19.04 7.16 1.76
C GLY A 183 17.97 6.42 2.58
N PHE A 184 16.73 6.88 2.52
CA PHE A 184 15.60 6.20 3.13
C PHE A 184 14.40 6.18 2.20
N ALA A 185 13.56 5.15 2.33
CA ALA A 185 12.43 4.95 1.44
C ALA A 185 11.25 4.30 2.15
N VAL A 186 10.05 4.57 1.63
CA VAL A 186 8.80 3.96 2.07
C VAL A 186 7.96 3.63 0.84
N THR A 187 7.31 2.48 0.85
CA THR A 187 6.29 2.09 -0.13
C THR A 187 5.11 1.43 0.56
N ALA A 188 3.89 1.74 0.10
CA ALA A 188 2.64 1.21 0.65
C ALA A 188 1.52 1.31 -0.40
N SER A 189 0.40 0.63 -0.14
CA SER A 189 -0.79 0.67 -0.99
C SER A 189 -1.60 1.98 -0.90
N HIS A 190 -1.19 2.92 -0.05
CA HIS A 190 -1.83 4.23 0.04
C HIS A 190 -0.82 5.37 0.25
N ARG A 191 -0.91 6.41 -0.60
CA ARG A 191 -0.02 7.59 -0.55
C ARG A 191 0.10 8.26 0.81
N ALA A 192 -1.02 8.51 1.50
CA ALA A 192 -0.99 9.15 2.82
C ALA A 192 -0.17 8.34 3.86
N ALA A 193 -0.17 7.02 3.75
CA ALA A 193 0.64 6.18 4.62
C ALA A 193 2.14 6.30 4.28
N VAL A 194 2.49 6.38 2.99
CA VAL A 194 3.87 6.65 2.54
C VAL A 194 4.35 8.01 3.07
N GLU A 195 3.54 9.06 2.95
CA GLU A 195 3.89 10.40 3.42
C GLU A 195 4.14 10.43 4.93
N VAL A 196 3.27 9.79 5.72
CA VAL A 196 3.47 9.65 7.18
C VAL A 196 4.75 8.89 7.52
N GLY A 197 5.03 7.78 6.82
CA GLY A 197 6.27 7.02 7.02
C GLY A 197 7.51 7.86 6.71
N MET A 198 7.48 8.60 5.58
CA MET A 198 8.58 9.51 5.20
C MET A 198 8.78 10.62 6.22
N ASP A 199 7.70 11.19 6.76
CA ASP A 199 7.79 12.24 7.78
C ASP A 199 8.40 11.72 9.08
N VAL A 200 8.05 10.51 9.51
CA VAL A 200 8.69 9.84 10.65
C VAL A 200 10.19 9.64 10.41
N LEU A 201 10.58 9.18 9.23
CA LEU A 201 12.01 9.00 8.87
C LEU A 201 12.76 10.34 8.77
N ARG A 202 12.11 11.40 8.31
CA ARG A 202 12.66 12.78 8.31
C ARG A 202 12.87 13.32 9.71
N LEU A 203 12.00 12.97 10.66
CA LEU A 203 12.14 13.31 12.07
C LEU A 203 13.28 12.55 12.78
N GLY A 204 13.93 11.59 12.09
CA GLY A 204 14.98 10.75 12.66
C GLY A 204 14.47 9.47 13.31
N GLY A 205 13.23 9.08 13.03
CA GLY A 205 12.71 7.76 13.38
C GLY A 205 13.43 6.64 12.64
N THR A 206 13.36 5.44 13.20
CA THR A 206 13.83 4.20 12.60
C THR A 206 12.79 3.59 11.66
N ALA A 207 13.18 2.54 10.94
CA ALA A 207 12.24 1.71 10.18
C ALA A 207 11.13 1.12 11.08
N ALA A 208 11.39 0.87 12.36
CA ALA A 208 10.38 0.38 13.31
C ALA A 208 9.36 1.47 13.66
N ASP A 209 9.81 2.70 13.88
CA ASP A 209 8.93 3.84 14.12
C ASP A 209 8.01 4.10 12.91
N ALA A 210 8.60 4.11 11.72
CA ALA A 210 7.86 4.29 10.47
C ALA A 210 6.83 3.17 10.27
N ALA A 211 7.17 1.91 10.57
CA ALA A 211 6.26 0.78 10.44
C ALA A 211 4.98 0.95 11.28
N VAL A 212 5.10 1.43 12.51
CA VAL A 212 3.94 1.65 13.40
C VAL A 212 3.09 2.83 12.93
N ALA A 213 3.71 3.94 12.52
CA ALA A 213 2.97 5.11 12.04
C ALA A 213 2.23 4.81 10.71
N VAL A 214 2.89 4.10 9.79
CA VAL A 214 2.29 3.60 8.54
C VAL A 214 1.13 2.66 8.86
N ALA A 215 1.30 1.68 9.75
CA ALA A 215 0.23 0.75 10.14
C ALA A 215 -1.00 1.47 10.73
N ALA A 216 -0.78 2.46 11.60
CA ALA A 216 -1.85 3.25 12.17
C ALA A 216 -2.58 4.08 11.08
N MET A 217 -1.84 4.73 10.17
CA MET A 217 -2.45 5.48 9.08
C MET A 217 -3.23 4.58 8.12
N MET A 218 -2.72 3.39 7.79
CA MET A 218 -3.40 2.43 6.93
C MET A 218 -4.77 2.00 7.51
N SER A 219 -4.92 1.95 8.83
CA SER A 219 -6.23 1.70 9.46
C SER A 219 -7.26 2.82 9.32
N VAL A 220 -6.85 3.98 8.80
CA VAL A 220 -7.72 5.12 8.51
C VAL A 220 -8.04 5.19 7.02
N VAL A 221 -7.02 5.01 6.16
CA VAL A 221 -7.13 5.23 4.71
C VAL A 221 -7.37 3.95 3.89
N GLU A 222 -7.08 2.78 4.47
CA GLU A 222 -7.40 1.45 3.92
C GLU A 222 -7.95 0.51 5.03
N PRO A 223 -9.00 0.94 5.76
CA PRO A 223 -9.45 0.30 6.99
C PRO A 223 -10.02 -1.11 6.79
N TYR A 224 -10.45 -1.42 5.57
CA TYR A 224 -11.11 -2.67 5.22
C TYR A 224 -10.15 -3.84 4.96
N PHE A 225 -8.84 -3.57 4.84
CA PHE A 225 -7.79 -4.59 4.68
C PHE A 225 -6.83 -4.66 5.86
N SER A 226 -6.65 -3.58 6.61
CA SER A 226 -5.66 -3.54 7.67
C SER A 226 -6.11 -2.72 8.88
N SER A 227 -5.75 -3.22 10.05
CA SER A 227 -5.98 -2.55 11.33
C SER A 227 -4.97 -3.08 12.34
N PRO A 228 -4.00 -2.28 12.84
CA PRO A 228 -3.05 -2.74 13.84
C PRO A 228 -3.73 -3.00 15.20
N LEU A 229 -4.96 -2.49 15.38
CA LEU A 229 -5.78 -2.70 16.56
C LEU A 229 -6.85 -3.78 16.38
N GLY A 230 -7.01 -4.36 15.19
CA GLY A 230 -8.07 -5.34 14.93
C GLY A 230 -7.65 -6.55 14.11
N GLY A 231 -6.41 -6.58 13.63
CA GLY A 231 -5.88 -7.61 12.73
C GLY A 231 -4.70 -8.40 13.25
N GLY A 232 -4.09 -9.11 12.29
CA GLY A 232 -2.84 -9.83 12.47
C GLY A 232 -1.73 -9.32 11.54
N THR A 233 -0.49 -9.36 12.01
CA THR A 233 0.69 -8.89 11.26
C THR A 233 1.80 -9.93 11.27
N TRP A 234 2.44 -10.12 10.12
CA TRP A 234 3.77 -10.70 10.03
C TRP A 234 4.75 -9.64 9.51
N LEU A 235 5.92 -9.56 10.15
CA LEU A 235 6.94 -8.56 9.84
C LEU A 235 8.33 -9.20 9.87
N LEU A 236 9.22 -8.77 8.96
CA LEU A 236 10.65 -9.05 9.01
C LEU A 236 11.40 -7.75 9.24
N TYR A 237 12.30 -7.73 10.22
CA TYR A 237 13.13 -6.58 10.56
C TYR A 237 14.60 -6.93 10.39
N PHE A 238 15.33 -6.13 9.62
CA PHE A 238 16.79 -6.16 9.56
C PHE A 238 17.35 -5.05 10.43
N ASP A 239 18.20 -5.44 11.37
CA ASP A 239 18.94 -4.53 12.23
C ASP A 239 20.35 -4.33 11.65
N ALA A 240 20.66 -3.10 11.21
CA ALA A 240 21.92 -2.80 10.54
C ALA A 240 23.12 -2.72 11.48
N GLU A 241 22.91 -2.62 12.79
CA GLU A 241 24.00 -2.67 13.76
C GLU A 241 24.49 -4.11 13.94
N THR A 242 23.56 -5.05 14.00
CA THR A 242 23.86 -6.48 14.24
C THR A 242 24.02 -7.29 12.96
N GLY A 243 23.41 -6.86 11.86
CA GLY A 243 23.30 -7.64 10.62
C GLY A 243 22.29 -8.79 10.70
N GLU A 244 21.40 -8.80 11.69
CA GLU A 244 20.45 -9.88 11.95
C GLU A 244 19.06 -9.56 11.40
N VAL A 245 18.38 -10.60 10.89
CA VAL A 245 16.97 -10.54 10.52
C VAL A 245 16.14 -11.20 11.63
N THR A 246 15.15 -10.48 12.15
CA THR A 246 14.18 -10.97 13.14
C THR A 246 12.79 -11.00 12.53
N SER A 247 12.00 -12.03 12.80
CA SER A 247 10.58 -12.07 12.44
C SER A 247 9.73 -11.62 13.62
N PHE A 248 8.59 -10.96 13.39
CA PHE A 248 7.64 -10.57 14.43
C PHE A 248 6.26 -11.17 14.16
N ASP A 249 5.77 -11.97 15.10
CA ASP A 249 4.45 -12.61 15.11
C ASP A 249 3.42 -11.69 15.79
N GLY A 250 2.54 -11.11 14.98
CA GLY A 250 1.37 -10.37 15.43
C GLY A 250 0.07 -11.10 15.14
N VAL A 251 0.06 -12.43 14.99
CA VAL A 251 -1.14 -13.23 14.77
C VAL A 251 -1.66 -13.72 16.11
N GLY A 252 -2.90 -13.35 16.46
CA GLY A 252 -3.53 -13.87 17.66
C GLY A 252 -4.34 -15.14 17.44
N PRO A 253 -4.62 -15.88 18.53
CA PRO A 253 -5.33 -17.15 18.49
C PRO A 253 -6.85 -16.96 18.30
N THR A 254 -7.53 -18.02 17.90
CA THR A 254 -8.98 -18.14 18.04
C THR A 254 -9.39 -17.96 19.52
N PRO A 255 -10.57 -17.38 19.80
CA PRO A 255 -11.14 -17.36 21.14
C PRO A 255 -11.24 -18.77 21.73
N MET A 256 -11.16 -18.90 23.05
CA MET A 256 -11.31 -20.20 23.71
C MET A 256 -12.72 -20.79 23.52
N GLY A 257 -13.72 -19.97 23.16
CA GLY A 257 -15.06 -20.42 22.81
C GLY A 257 -15.23 -20.89 21.36
N ALA A 258 -14.20 -20.82 20.51
CA ALA A 258 -14.27 -21.18 19.09
C ALA A 258 -14.16 -22.71 18.86
N GLU A 259 -15.20 -23.44 19.25
CA GLU A 259 -15.33 -24.87 18.96
C GLU A 259 -15.63 -25.11 17.47
N ASN A 260 -15.02 -26.15 16.89
CA ASN A 260 -15.12 -26.46 15.46
C ASN A 260 -16.58 -26.64 15.00
N GLU A 261 -17.40 -27.29 15.84
CA GLU A 261 -18.79 -27.60 15.56
C GLU A 261 -19.64 -26.37 15.24
N LEU A 262 -19.32 -25.21 15.82
CA LEU A 262 -20.04 -23.94 15.60
C LEU A 262 -19.95 -23.46 14.14
N PHE A 263 -18.93 -23.91 13.40
CA PHE A 263 -18.64 -23.46 12.05
C PHE A 263 -19.04 -24.48 10.98
N ARG A 264 -19.45 -25.70 11.37
CA ARG A 264 -19.86 -26.77 10.44
C ARG A 264 -21.28 -26.59 9.91
N GLU A 265 -22.19 -26.02 10.71
CA GLU A 265 -23.58 -25.78 10.30
C GLU A 265 -23.65 -24.48 9.46
N GLY A 266 -23.94 -24.59 8.16
CA GLY A 266 -24.13 -23.42 7.27
C GLY A 266 -23.19 -23.32 6.06
N ALA A 267 -22.18 -24.18 5.95
CA ALA A 267 -21.24 -24.19 4.82
C ALA A 267 -21.83 -24.72 3.48
N GLU A 268 -23.08 -25.19 3.48
CA GLU A 268 -23.70 -25.88 2.32
C GLU A 268 -24.47 -24.93 1.36
N ASP A 269 -24.74 -23.67 1.74
CA ASP A 269 -25.62 -22.75 0.99
C ASP A 269 -24.91 -21.45 0.51
N GLU A 270 -23.60 -21.49 0.22
CA GLU A 270 -22.83 -20.33 -0.29
C GLU A 270 -22.97 -20.15 -1.83
N THR A 271 -24.20 -19.93 -2.34
CA THR A 271 -24.41 -19.57 -3.76
C THR A 271 -25.02 -18.16 -3.89
N GLY A 272 -24.29 -17.21 -4.49
CA GLY A 272 -24.74 -15.82 -4.69
C GLY A 272 -23.60 -14.90 -5.18
N ASP A 273 -23.88 -13.62 -5.43
CA ASP A 273 -22.84 -12.61 -5.72
C ASP A 273 -21.98 -12.33 -4.47
N ILE A 274 -20.77 -11.77 -4.64
CA ILE A 274 -19.78 -11.58 -3.55
C ILE A 274 -20.40 -10.86 -2.33
N GLY A 275 -21.21 -9.83 -2.51
CA GLY A 275 -21.86 -9.13 -1.40
C GLY A 275 -22.87 -9.99 -0.64
N ASP A 276 -23.61 -10.86 -1.33
CA ASP A 276 -24.67 -11.71 -0.77
C ASP A 276 -24.10 -12.92 -0.01
N GLN A 277 -22.95 -13.44 -0.45
CA GLN A 277 -22.24 -14.51 0.26
C GLN A 277 -21.80 -14.06 1.67
N PHE A 278 -21.48 -12.78 1.85
CA PHE A 278 -20.92 -12.25 3.10
C PHE A 278 -21.97 -12.00 4.19
N ILE A 279 -23.22 -11.72 3.83
CA ILE A 279 -24.28 -11.40 4.81
C ILE A 279 -24.58 -12.60 5.74
N GLY A 280 -24.25 -13.83 5.33
CA GLY A 280 -24.43 -15.05 6.11
C GLY A 280 -23.15 -15.63 6.75
N THR A 281 -21.96 -15.23 6.30
CA THR A 281 -20.68 -15.82 6.74
C THR A 281 -19.84 -14.93 7.64
N ASN A 282 -20.16 -13.64 7.72
CA ASN A 282 -19.36 -12.62 8.38
C ASN A 282 -19.93 -12.22 9.75
N GLY A 283 -19.08 -11.69 10.62
CA GLY A 283 -19.42 -11.18 11.94
C GLY A 283 -18.35 -11.49 12.98
N ILE A 284 -18.53 -10.91 14.18
CA ILE A 284 -17.53 -10.94 15.26
C ILE A 284 -17.21 -12.36 15.75
N HIS A 285 -18.08 -13.34 15.52
CA HIS A 285 -17.84 -14.76 15.81
C HIS A 285 -16.76 -15.40 14.91
N ARG A 286 -16.37 -14.73 13.81
CA ARG A 286 -15.27 -15.14 12.91
C ARG A 286 -13.95 -14.43 13.22
N SER A 287 -13.90 -13.58 14.24
CA SER A 287 -12.70 -12.84 14.63
C SER A 287 -11.79 -13.68 15.52
N ASN A 288 -10.49 -13.64 15.25
CA ASN A 288 -9.48 -14.07 16.21
C ASN A 288 -9.02 -12.88 17.07
N VAL A 289 -8.36 -13.16 18.21
CA VAL A 289 -7.83 -12.10 19.07
C VAL A 289 -6.83 -11.27 18.25
N PRO A 290 -6.96 -9.93 18.18
CA PRO A 290 -6.00 -9.12 17.43
C PRO A 290 -4.60 -9.15 18.05
N GLY A 291 -3.58 -9.50 17.27
CA GLY A 291 -2.20 -9.64 17.74
C GLY A 291 -1.23 -8.55 17.26
N SER A 292 -1.62 -7.78 16.25
CA SER A 292 -0.75 -6.78 15.64
C SER A 292 -0.21 -5.75 16.64
N TRP A 293 -1.06 -5.25 17.54
CA TRP A 293 -0.68 -4.22 18.50
C TRP A 293 0.46 -4.69 19.41
N GLY A 294 0.35 -5.88 20.00
CA GLY A 294 1.39 -6.46 20.84
C GLY A 294 2.73 -6.61 20.11
N ALA A 295 2.71 -7.09 18.87
CA ALA A 295 3.92 -7.21 18.05
C ALA A 295 4.57 -5.85 17.74
N TYR A 296 3.77 -4.81 17.44
CA TYR A 296 4.29 -3.46 17.23
C TYR A 296 4.87 -2.84 18.50
N MET A 297 4.31 -3.13 19.68
CA MET A 297 4.88 -2.66 20.94
C MET A 297 6.23 -3.35 21.26
N ASP A 298 6.35 -4.66 21.01
CA ASP A 298 7.64 -5.36 21.12
C ASP A 298 8.67 -4.84 20.08
N LEU A 299 8.24 -4.56 18.86
CA LEU A 299 9.07 -3.95 17.82
C LEU A 299 9.62 -2.59 18.28
N LEU A 300 8.76 -1.68 18.76
CA LEU A 300 9.18 -0.36 19.25
C LEU A 300 10.07 -0.46 20.49
N GLN A 301 9.82 -1.43 21.36
CA GLN A 301 10.66 -1.66 22.54
C GLN A 301 12.10 -2.01 22.16
N ARG A 302 12.28 -2.76 21.06
CA ARG A 302 13.59 -3.22 20.58
C ARG A 302 14.28 -2.20 19.68
N HIS A 303 13.52 -1.62 18.76
CA HIS A 303 14.07 -0.91 17.61
C HIS A 303 13.49 0.50 17.41
N GLY A 304 12.39 0.87 18.07
CA GLY A 304 11.82 2.21 17.95
C GLY A 304 12.71 3.27 18.57
N SER A 305 12.57 4.53 18.19
CA SER A 305 13.30 5.68 18.73
C SER A 305 12.40 6.88 19.08
N LEU A 306 11.15 6.90 18.62
CA LEU A 306 10.20 7.97 18.85
C LEU A 306 9.11 7.59 19.87
N GLY A 307 8.39 8.61 20.36
CA GLY A 307 7.27 8.42 21.29
C GLY A 307 5.99 8.00 20.58
N LEU A 308 5.16 7.19 21.25
CA LEU A 308 3.91 6.69 20.67
C LEU A 308 2.93 7.83 20.36
N ASP A 309 2.98 8.92 21.11
CA ASP A 309 2.23 10.15 20.85
C ASP A 309 2.60 10.79 19.50
N THR A 310 3.87 10.74 19.11
CA THR A 310 4.33 11.18 17.80
C THR A 310 3.88 10.21 16.70
N LEU A 311 3.99 8.90 16.92
CA LEU A 311 3.69 7.89 15.89
C LEU A 311 2.20 7.78 15.57
N LEU A 312 1.32 7.97 16.56
CA LEU A 312 -0.14 7.87 16.38
C LEU A 312 -0.79 9.19 15.98
N ALA A 313 -0.14 10.33 16.22
CA ALA A 313 -0.70 11.67 15.94
C ALA A 313 -1.27 11.82 14.51
N PRO A 314 -0.58 11.41 13.43
CA PRO A 314 -1.12 11.56 12.08
C PRO A 314 -2.40 10.76 11.85
N ALA A 315 -2.47 9.52 12.37
CA ALA A 315 -3.65 8.67 12.25
C ALA A 315 -4.83 9.22 13.08
N ILE A 316 -4.55 9.75 14.28
CA ILE A 316 -5.57 10.44 15.10
C ILE A 316 -6.15 11.62 14.34
N GLU A 317 -5.30 12.46 13.75
CA GLU A 317 -5.72 13.63 12.99
C GLU A 317 -6.56 13.25 11.76
N ALA A 318 -6.09 12.30 10.95
CA ALA A 318 -6.83 11.85 9.77
C ALA A 318 -8.18 11.20 10.12
N ALA A 319 -8.23 10.42 11.22
CA ALA A 319 -9.46 9.79 11.67
C ALA A 319 -10.51 10.81 12.18
N GLU A 320 -10.06 11.88 12.86
CA GLU A 320 -10.95 12.89 13.44
C GLU A 320 -11.34 14.00 12.44
N ASN A 321 -10.42 14.41 11.57
CA ASN A 321 -10.62 15.52 10.64
C ASN A 321 -11.01 15.07 9.22
N GLY A 322 -10.99 13.77 8.96
CA GLY A 322 -11.45 13.15 7.73
C GLY A 322 -10.32 12.72 6.80
N ALA A 323 -10.50 11.55 6.18
CA ALA A 323 -9.66 11.03 5.11
C ALA A 323 -10.39 11.13 3.77
N VAL A 324 -9.68 11.55 2.71
CA VAL A 324 -10.25 11.65 1.37
C VAL A 324 -10.43 10.27 0.77
N VAL A 325 -11.63 9.98 0.27
CA VAL A 325 -11.93 8.68 -0.35
C VAL A 325 -11.36 8.63 -1.78
N GLY A 326 -10.40 7.73 -1.98
CA GLY A 326 -9.73 7.45 -3.26
C GLY A 326 -10.50 6.51 -4.19
N GLY A 327 -9.94 6.28 -5.39
CA GLY A 327 -10.58 5.46 -6.41
C GLY A 327 -10.68 3.98 -6.05
N ASP A 328 -9.61 3.43 -5.45
CA ASP A 328 -9.58 2.02 -5.03
C ASP A 328 -10.51 1.79 -3.84
N TRP A 329 -10.58 2.77 -2.93
CA TRP A 329 -11.51 2.73 -1.80
C TRP A 329 -12.98 2.65 -2.26
N ILE A 330 -13.40 3.47 -3.23
CA ILE A 330 -14.78 3.41 -3.77
C ILE A 330 -15.10 2.05 -4.37
N ARG A 331 -14.15 1.44 -5.11
CA ARG A 331 -14.36 0.11 -5.68
C ARG A 331 -14.73 -0.90 -4.59
N TRP A 332 -14.09 -0.85 -3.43
CA TRP A 332 -14.37 -1.74 -2.32
C TRP A 332 -15.66 -1.39 -1.58
N LEU A 333 -15.94 -0.10 -1.34
CA LEU A 333 -17.19 0.32 -0.70
C LEU A 333 -18.41 -0.08 -1.54
N SER A 334 -18.37 0.11 -2.86
CA SER A 334 -19.46 -0.31 -3.74
C SER A 334 -19.63 -1.82 -3.79
N LEU A 335 -18.52 -2.60 -3.79
CA LEU A 335 -18.59 -4.06 -3.79
C LEU A 335 -19.23 -4.61 -2.52
N PHE A 336 -19.02 -3.93 -1.39
CA PHE A 336 -19.48 -4.36 -0.07
C PHE A 336 -20.63 -3.53 0.49
N GLU A 337 -21.28 -2.71 -0.34
CA GLU A 337 -22.39 -1.84 0.09
C GLU A 337 -23.49 -2.58 0.86
N PRO A 338 -24.01 -3.75 0.41
CA PRO A 338 -25.02 -4.48 1.15
C PRO A 338 -24.54 -4.90 2.56
N LEU A 339 -23.27 -5.31 2.67
CA LEU A 339 -22.66 -5.67 3.94
C LEU A 339 -22.52 -4.43 4.83
N ILE A 340 -21.95 -3.35 4.31
CA ILE A 340 -21.77 -2.07 5.03
C ILE A 340 -23.10 -1.58 5.59
N GLN A 341 -24.16 -1.57 4.77
CA GLN A 341 -25.50 -1.12 5.20
C GLN A 341 -26.12 -2.03 6.27
N SER A 342 -25.73 -3.31 6.33
CA SER A 342 -26.22 -4.24 7.35
C SER A 342 -25.61 -4.03 8.74
N TRP A 343 -24.45 -3.35 8.82
CA TRP A 343 -23.75 -3.06 10.07
C TRP A 343 -23.91 -1.59 10.46
N PRO A 344 -24.64 -1.27 11.55
CA PRO A 344 -24.89 0.13 11.93
C PRO A 344 -23.63 0.97 12.11
N ASP A 345 -22.58 0.40 12.73
CA ASP A 345 -21.32 1.10 12.95
C ASP A 345 -20.56 1.38 11.66
N ALA A 346 -20.59 0.46 10.69
CA ALA A 346 -20.00 0.65 9.37
C ALA A 346 -20.79 1.66 8.53
N ALA A 347 -22.12 1.55 8.52
CA ALA A 347 -23.01 2.48 7.85
C ALA A 347 -22.85 3.90 8.39
N ALA A 348 -22.63 4.09 9.69
CA ALA A 348 -22.39 5.41 10.27
C ALA A 348 -21.12 6.10 9.72
N ILE A 349 -20.12 5.32 9.26
CA ILE A 349 -18.87 5.84 8.70
C ILE A 349 -18.94 5.98 7.18
N TYR A 350 -19.45 4.96 6.49
CA TYR A 350 -19.37 4.84 5.04
C TYR A 350 -20.66 5.17 4.31
N ALA A 351 -21.79 5.23 5.02
CA ALA A 351 -23.10 5.60 4.48
C ALA A 351 -23.89 6.50 5.46
N PRO A 352 -23.31 7.62 5.94
CA PRO A 352 -23.90 8.44 7.00
C PRO A 352 -25.29 9.00 6.65
N ASP A 353 -25.55 9.25 5.36
CA ASP A 353 -26.83 9.73 4.83
C ASP A 353 -27.69 8.60 4.21
N GLY A 354 -27.32 7.34 4.45
CA GLY A 354 -27.98 6.15 3.89
C GLY A 354 -27.49 5.73 2.51
N GLU A 355 -26.57 6.49 1.91
CA GLU A 355 -25.92 6.20 0.62
C GLU A 355 -24.41 6.14 0.83
N ILE A 356 -23.73 5.23 0.14
CA ILE A 356 -22.27 5.07 0.24
C ILE A 356 -21.55 6.36 -0.21
N VAL A 357 -20.54 6.77 0.55
CA VAL A 357 -19.65 7.90 0.21
C VAL A 357 -19.02 7.76 -1.17
N THR A 358 -18.73 8.88 -1.81
CA THR A 358 -18.21 8.94 -3.19
C THR A 358 -16.76 9.45 -3.25
N ALA A 359 -16.10 9.26 -4.39
CA ALA A 359 -14.71 9.66 -4.56
C ALA A 359 -14.56 11.17 -4.32
N GLY A 360 -13.60 11.54 -3.47
CA GLY A 360 -13.38 12.93 -3.05
C GLY A 360 -14.12 13.37 -1.79
N ASP A 361 -15.09 12.58 -1.29
CA ASP A 361 -15.70 12.83 0.01
C ASP A 361 -14.69 12.61 1.15
N LEU A 362 -15.00 13.19 2.32
CA LEU A 362 -14.26 12.96 3.54
C LEU A 362 -14.97 11.89 4.39
N VAL A 363 -14.23 10.86 4.77
CA VAL A 363 -14.69 9.83 5.71
C VAL A 363 -14.08 10.08 7.08
N TYR A 364 -14.93 10.06 8.12
CA TYR A 364 -14.55 10.34 9.50
C TYR A 364 -14.71 9.09 10.36
N ASN A 365 -13.72 8.82 11.21
CA ASN A 365 -13.78 7.78 12.24
C ASN A 365 -13.27 8.35 13.58
N PRO A 366 -14.01 9.29 14.21
CA PRO A 366 -13.57 9.94 15.44
C PRO A 366 -13.42 8.95 16.61
N ASN A 367 -14.14 7.82 16.56
CA ASN A 367 -14.02 6.74 17.53
C ASN A 367 -12.63 6.07 17.47
N LEU A 368 -12.11 5.81 16.27
CA LEU A 368 -10.76 5.28 16.09
C LEU A 368 -9.71 6.31 16.54
N GLY A 369 -9.90 7.58 16.20
CA GLY A 369 -9.05 8.67 16.67
C GLY A 369 -8.98 8.75 18.20
N ALA A 370 -10.14 8.68 18.88
CA ALA A 370 -10.22 8.64 20.34
C ALA A 370 -9.53 7.40 20.93
N THR A 371 -9.67 6.24 20.31
CA THR A 371 -8.99 5.01 20.73
C THR A 371 -7.47 5.14 20.63
N TYR A 372 -6.93 5.63 19.50
CA TYR A 372 -5.49 5.88 19.36
C TYR A 372 -4.98 6.93 20.35
N ARG A 373 -5.76 7.99 20.58
CA ARG A 373 -5.45 9.02 21.56
C ARG A 373 -5.33 8.44 22.97
N ALA A 374 -6.26 7.57 23.38
CA ALA A 374 -6.21 6.91 24.69
C ALA A 374 -4.96 6.02 24.85
N LEU A 375 -4.53 5.33 23.79
CA LEU A 375 -3.29 4.54 23.79
C LEU A 375 -2.05 5.44 23.94
N ALA A 376 -2.00 6.56 23.22
CA ALA A 376 -0.93 7.56 23.35
C ALA A 376 -0.89 8.19 24.75
N GLU A 377 -2.05 8.49 25.34
CA GLU A 377 -2.17 9.02 26.71
C GLU A 377 -1.72 8.00 27.76
N ALA A 378 -2.05 6.72 27.58
CA ALA A 378 -1.59 5.63 28.45
C ALA A 378 -0.06 5.51 28.43
N TRP A 379 0.55 5.65 27.25
CA TRP A 379 2.00 5.72 27.09
C TRP A 379 2.61 6.94 27.80
N ASP A 380 2.12 8.16 27.50
CA ASP A 380 2.68 9.40 28.06
C ASP A 380 2.55 9.46 29.59
N GLY A 381 1.41 9.02 30.13
CA GLY A 381 1.15 8.96 31.57
C GLY A 381 2.09 8.02 32.33
N ALA A 382 2.71 7.06 31.64
CA ALA A 382 3.64 6.09 32.21
C ALA A 382 5.12 6.40 31.88
N LEU A 383 5.40 7.41 31.04
CA LEU A 383 6.74 7.74 30.57
C LEU A 383 7.73 8.09 31.69
N ASN A 384 7.24 8.68 32.78
CA ASN A 384 8.04 8.97 33.97
C ASN A 384 8.59 7.70 34.67
N ARG A 385 8.06 6.51 34.36
CA ARG A 385 8.55 5.21 34.84
C ARG A 385 9.52 4.53 33.86
N GLY A 386 9.83 5.19 32.75
CA GLY A 386 10.70 4.70 31.68
C GLY A 386 9.93 4.20 30.47
N GLU A 387 10.60 4.20 29.30
CA GLU A 387 9.98 3.90 28.00
C GLU A 387 9.37 2.49 27.93
N ARG A 388 10.05 1.48 28.49
CA ARG A 388 9.49 0.12 28.58
C ARG A 388 8.17 0.10 29.36
N ALA A 389 8.11 0.77 30.50
CA ALA A 389 6.89 0.85 31.30
C ALA A 389 5.78 1.64 30.59
N ALA A 390 6.14 2.56 29.70
CA ALA A 390 5.19 3.32 28.87
C ALA A 390 4.61 2.47 27.74
N LEU A 391 5.43 1.69 27.03
CA LEU A 391 4.98 0.73 26.03
C LEU A 391 4.13 -0.37 26.66
N GLU A 392 4.53 -0.90 27.83
CA GLU A 392 3.73 -1.83 28.62
C GLU A 392 2.37 -1.22 29.00
N ALA A 393 2.33 0.05 29.42
CA ALA A 393 1.06 0.72 29.76
C ALA A 393 0.13 0.87 28.54
N ALA A 394 0.65 1.19 27.36
CA ALA A 394 -0.15 1.25 26.14
C ALA A 394 -0.60 -0.15 25.66
N THR A 395 0.25 -1.16 25.85
CA THR A 395 -0.09 -2.56 25.59
C THR A 395 -1.21 -3.04 26.51
N ASP A 396 -1.10 -2.77 27.82
CA ASP A 396 -2.10 -3.15 28.81
C ASP A 396 -3.40 -2.34 28.67
N HIS A 397 -3.33 -1.07 28.23
CA HIS A 397 -4.54 -0.31 27.92
C HIS A 397 -5.37 -0.97 26.80
N TYR A 398 -4.68 -1.62 25.85
CA TYR A 398 -5.32 -2.40 24.80
C TYR A 398 -5.83 -3.75 25.31
N TYR A 399 -4.94 -4.65 25.77
CA TYR A 399 -5.27 -6.05 26.07
C TYR A 399 -5.91 -6.30 27.44
N ARG A 400 -5.67 -5.42 28.42
CA ARG A 400 -6.05 -5.59 29.84
C ARG A 400 -6.79 -4.35 30.38
N GLY A 401 -7.35 -3.59 29.46
CA GLY A 401 -7.90 -2.28 29.73
C GLY A 401 -9.15 -2.00 28.92
N PRO A 402 -9.55 -0.73 28.85
CA PRO A 402 -10.85 -0.34 28.29
C PRO A 402 -11.08 -0.75 26.83
N VAL A 403 -10.03 -0.93 26.02
CA VAL A 403 -10.20 -1.33 24.63
C VAL A 403 -10.68 -2.79 24.53
N ALA A 404 -10.03 -3.74 25.22
CA ALA A 404 -10.49 -5.13 25.27
C ALA A 404 -11.91 -5.23 25.83
N GLU A 405 -12.20 -4.51 26.92
CA GLU A 405 -13.53 -4.50 27.54
C GLU A 405 -14.63 -4.07 26.54
N ARG A 406 -14.36 -3.07 25.71
CA ARG A 406 -15.30 -2.59 24.68
C ARG A 406 -15.45 -3.56 23.52
N ILE A 407 -14.35 -4.17 23.06
CA ILE A 407 -14.41 -5.21 22.02
C ILE A 407 -15.22 -6.42 22.50
N VAL A 408 -14.99 -6.88 23.74
CA VAL A 408 -15.74 -7.99 24.36
C VAL A 408 -17.21 -7.62 24.53
N SER A 409 -17.53 -6.42 25.01
CA SER A 409 -18.93 -5.95 25.12
C SER A 409 -19.63 -5.95 23.75
N PHE A 410 -18.96 -5.48 22.70
CA PHE A 410 -19.49 -5.55 21.34
C PHE A 410 -19.65 -7.00 20.87
N SER A 411 -18.71 -7.89 21.21
CA SER A 411 -18.78 -9.32 20.93
C SER A 411 -20.02 -9.95 21.55
N ASP A 412 -20.25 -9.75 22.84
CA ASP A 412 -21.40 -10.28 23.58
C ASP A 412 -22.74 -9.82 22.99
N GLU A 413 -22.81 -8.55 22.57
CA GLU A 413 -24.02 -7.96 21.98
C GLU A 413 -24.31 -8.48 20.56
N ASN A 414 -23.28 -8.93 19.83
CA ASN A 414 -23.36 -9.31 18.42
C ASN A 414 -23.08 -10.80 18.17
N GLY A 415 -23.24 -11.64 19.20
CA GLY A 415 -23.15 -13.10 19.08
C GLY A 415 -21.74 -13.62 18.81
N GLY A 416 -20.72 -12.91 19.28
CA GLY A 416 -19.32 -13.31 19.20
C GLY A 416 -18.89 -14.30 20.28
N LEU A 417 -17.59 -14.62 20.24
CA LEU A 417 -17.00 -15.69 21.05
C LEU A 417 -15.89 -15.20 21.99
N PHE A 418 -15.63 -13.89 22.01
CA PHE A 418 -14.55 -13.33 22.84
C PHE A 418 -14.94 -13.34 24.32
N ALA A 419 -14.05 -13.87 25.14
CA ALA A 419 -13.99 -13.63 26.57
C ALA A 419 -12.90 -12.60 26.88
N ILE A 420 -13.01 -11.90 28.01
CA ILE A 420 -11.96 -10.96 28.43
C ILE A 420 -10.62 -11.67 28.72
N GLU A 421 -10.69 -12.94 29.12
CA GLU A 421 -9.54 -13.82 29.31
C GLU A 421 -8.79 -14.06 28.00
N ASP A 422 -9.47 -14.13 26.85
CA ASP A 422 -8.83 -14.31 25.54
C ASP A 422 -7.86 -13.15 25.22
N PHE A 423 -8.15 -11.94 25.71
CA PHE A 423 -7.28 -10.77 25.55
C PHE A 423 -6.26 -10.66 26.69
N SER A 424 -6.71 -10.79 27.93
CA SER A 424 -5.87 -10.51 29.09
C SER A 424 -4.78 -11.56 29.33
N ASP A 425 -5.02 -12.81 28.96
CA ASP A 425 -4.04 -13.91 29.02
C ASP A 425 -3.19 -14.04 27.75
N PHE A 426 -3.48 -13.25 26.71
CA PHE A 426 -2.69 -13.28 25.49
C PHE A 426 -1.39 -12.46 25.61
N TYR A 427 -0.28 -13.18 25.47
CA TYR A 427 1.09 -12.64 25.47
C TYR A 427 1.98 -13.26 24.38
N ASP A 428 1.43 -14.19 23.59
CA ASP A 428 2.16 -14.93 22.55
C ASP A 428 2.21 -14.13 21.25
N TYR A 429 2.93 -13.01 21.28
CA TYR A 429 3.19 -12.10 20.16
C TYR A 429 4.62 -11.55 20.25
N GLY A 430 5.12 -10.97 19.16
CA GLY A 430 6.43 -10.31 19.09
C GLY A 430 7.49 -11.16 18.39
N ALA A 431 8.76 -10.92 18.75
CA ALA A 431 9.89 -11.48 18.02
C ALA A 431 9.98 -13.02 18.08
N VAL A 432 10.22 -13.62 16.93
CA VAL A 432 10.47 -15.05 16.68
C VAL A 432 11.57 -15.22 15.63
N ASP A 433 12.15 -16.41 15.55
CA ASP A 433 13.17 -16.70 14.53
C ASP A 433 12.52 -16.77 13.12
N PRO A 434 13.08 -16.10 12.10
CA PRO A 434 12.62 -16.27 10.73
C PRO A 434 13.03 -17.63 10.16
N VAL A 435 12.42 -18.03 9.06
CA VAL A 435 12.90 -19.14 8.22
C VAL A 435 13.59 -18.60 6.99
N SER A 436 14.62 -19.31 6.49
CA SER A 436 15.37 -18.84 5.33
C SER A 436 15.97 -19.96 4.50
N ILE A 437 16.36 -19.59 3.28
CA ILE A 437 17.16 -20.42 2.39
C ILE A 437 18.33 -19.61 1.81
N ASP A 438 19.40 -20.31 1.47
CA ASP A 438 20.42 -19.82 0.55
C ASP A 438 20.01 -20.19 -0.89
N TYR A 439 19.73 -19.18 -1.72
CA TYR A 439 19.42 -19.31 -3.14
C TYR A 439 20.57 -18.69 -3.94
N ARG A 440 21.49 -19.55 -4.44
CA ARG A 440 22.67 -19.12 -5.23
C ARG A 440 23.51 -18.01 -4.56
N GLY A 441 23.68 -18.05 -3.24
CA GLY A 441 24.42 -17.03 -2.47
C GLY A 441 23.58 -15.87 -1.94
N LEU A 442 22.28 -15.82 -2.27
CA LEU A 442 21.32 -14.88 -1.70
C LEU A 442 20.61 -15.52 -0.50
N GLN A 443 20.49 -14.79 0.60
CA GLN A 443 19.73 -15.27 1.75
C GLN A 443 18.29 -14.76 1.65
N VAL A 444 17.33 -15.66 1.43
CA VAL A 444 15.91 -15.31 1.28
C VAL A 444 15.18 -15.67 2.55
N PHE A 445 14.64 -14.67 3.23
CA PHE A 445 13.93 -14.79 4.51
C PHE A 445 12.41 -14.67 4.32
N GLN A 446 11.71 -15.45 5.12
CA GLN A 446 10.26 -15.45 5.29
C GLN A 446 9.91 -15.65 6.77
N ASN A 447 8.68 -15.32 7.14
CA ASN A 447 8.17 -15.61 8.48
C ASN A 447 7.99 -17.13 8.70
N PRO A 448 8.17 -17.63 9.93
CA PRO A 448 7.98 -19.05 10.25
C PRO A 448 6.49 -19.44 10.21
N PRO A 449 6.15 -20.74 10.23
CA PRO A 449 4.80 -21.19 10.54
C PRO A 449 4.28 -20.50 11.83
N ASN A 450 3.04 -20.04 11.88
CA ASN A 450 1.91 -20.33 10.99
C ASN A 450 1.80 -19.47 9.70
N SER A 451 2.79 -18.63 9.37
CA SER A 451 2.80 -17.90 8.10
C SER A 451 2.88 -18.88 6.92
N GLN A 452 2.15 -18.58 5.84
CA GLN A 452 2.34 -19.27 4.57
C GLN A 452 3.57 -18.82 3.78
N GLY A 453 4.32 -17.80 4.24
CA GLY A 453 5.47 -17.24 3.53
C GLY A 453 6.51 -18.28 3.12
N MET A 454 6.71 -19.31 3.94
CA MET A 454 7.58 -20.47 3.66
C MET A 454 7.26 -21.18 2.32
N THR A 455 6.05 -21.03 1.79
CA THR A 455 5.63 -21.58 0.49
C THR A 455 6.46 -21.00 -0.66
N GLN A 456 6.84 -19.72 -0.58
CA GLN A 456 7.76 -19.12 -1.55
C GLN A 456 9.13 -19.81 -1.49
N LEU A 457 9.65 -20.06 -0.28
CA LEU A 457 10.95 -20.72 -0.09
C LEU A 457 10.95 -22.15 -0.63
N MET A 458 9.87 -22.91 -0.40
CA MET A 458 9.70 -24.25 -0.97
C MET A 458 9.74 -24.21 -2.51
N ALA A 459 9.00 -23.28 -3.13
CA ALA A 459 9.00 -23.11 -4.58
C ALA A 459 10.39 -22.68 -5.11
N LEU A 460 11.07 -21.75 -4.44
CA LEU A 460 12.45 -21.34 -4.79
C LEU A 460 13.43 -22.51 -4.73
N ARG A 461 13.34 -23.36 -3.69
CA ARG A 461 14.18 -24.56 -3.58
C ARG A 461 13.96 -25.53 -4.75
N ILE A 462 12.71 -25.68 -5.19
CA ILE A 462 12.40 -26.47 -6.39
C ILE A 462 13.00 -25.80 -7.63
N LEU A 463 12.88 -24.48 -7.76
CA LEU A 463 13.31 -23.73 -8.95
C LEU A 463 14.83 -23.56 -9.07
N GLU A 464 15.57 -23.66 -7.96
CA GLU A 464 17.04 -23.52 -7.90
C GLU A 464 17.79 -24.48 -8.84
N GLY A 465 17.17 -25.60 -9.25
CA GLY A 465 17.77 -26.57 -10.18
C GLY A 465 17.47 -26.33 -11.66
N PHE A 466 16.69 -25.31 -12.01
CA PHE A 466 16.45 -24.93 -13.40
C PHE A 466 17.41 -23.82 -13.84
N ASP A 467 17.65 -23.74 -15.14
CA ASP A 467 18.46 -22.69 -15.77
C ASP A 467 17.54 -21.72 -16.51
N PHE A 468 17.55 -20.46 -16.10
CA PHE A 468 16.72 -19.40 -16.66
C PHE A 468 17.47 -18.54 -17.69
N SER A 469 18.77 -18.77 -17.94
CA SER A 469 19.61 -17.84 -18.71
C SER A 469 19.15 -17.62 -20.16
N ASP A 470 18.54 -18.63 -20.77
CA ASP A 470 18.01 -18.58 -22.14
C ASP A 470 16.47 -18.40 -22.18
N MET A 471 15.84 -18.17 -21.03
CA MET A 471 14.39 -17.99 -20.89
C MET A 471 13.99 -16.52 -20.78
N ARG A 472 12.68 -16.26 -20.89
CA ARG A 472 12.09 -14.94 -20.64
C ARG A 472 10.99 -15.06 -19.59
N PRO A 473 10.72 -14.02 -18.78
CA PRO A 473 9.77 -14.10 -17.66
C PRO A 473 8.38 -14.61 -18.06
N ASN A 474 7.87 -14.21 -19.23
CA ASN A 474 6.51 -14.54 -19.69
C ASN A 474 6.45 -15.55 -20.85
N ASP A 475 7.56 -16.23 -21.16
CA ASP A 475 7.54 -17.33 -22.13
C ASP A 475 6.91 -18.58 -21.51
N ALA A 476 6.35 -19.45 -22.36
CA ALA A 476 5.61 -20.63 -21.91
C ALA A 476 6.44 -21.56 -21.02
N ASP A 477 7.75 -21.68 -21.25
CA ASP A 477 8.65 -22.52 -20.44
C ASP A 477 8.78 -22.01 -19.01
N THR A 478 9.02 -20.71 -18.84
CA THR A 478 9.11 -20.08 -17.53
C THR A 478 7.79 -20.19 -16.79
N VAL A 479 6.68 -19.78 -17.42
CA VAL A 479 5.35 -19.84 -16.81
C VAL A 479 5.01 -21.26 -16.40
N HIS A 480 5.33 -22.25 -17.24
CA HIS A 480 5.08 -23.65 -16.95
C HIS A 480 5.87 -24.16 -15.75
N ILE A 481 7.20 -24.04 -15.76
CA ILE A 481 8.08 -24.56 -14.69
C ILE A 481 7.74 -23.90 -13.35
N VAL A 482 7.57 -22.57 -13.34
CA VAL A 482 7.19 -21.83 -12.14
C VAL A 482 5.81 -22.25 -11.65
N SER A 483 4.84 -22.45 -12.56
CA SER A 483 3.51 -22.93 -12.18
C SER A 483 3.55 -24.32 -11.54
N GLU A 484 4.35 -25.26 -12.08
CA GLU A 484 4.48 -26.59 -11.51
C GLU A 484 5.17 -26.58 -10.14
N ALA A 485 6.20 -25.74 -9.95
CA ALA A 485 6.85 -25.57 -8.65
C ALA A 485 5.89 -24.98 -7.60
N ILE A 486 5.07 -23.99 -7.98
CA ILE A 486 4.04 -23.41 -7.10
C ILE A 486 3.02 -24.49 -6.70
N LYS A 487 2.50 -25.28 -7.64
CA LYS A 487 1.53 -26.36 -7.33
C LYS A 487 2.09 -27.32 -6.27
N LEU A 488 3.33 -27.76 -6.43
CA LEU A 488 4.00 -28.66 -5.49
C LEU A 488 4.19 -28.01 -4.11
N ALA A 489 4.65 -26.76 -4.06
CA ALA A 489 4.81 -26.03 -2.81
C ALA A 489 3.47 -25.82 -2.07
N PHE A 490 2.38 -25.54 -2.80
CA PHE A 490 1.06 -25.34 -2.19
C PHE A 490 0.44 -26.64 -1.66
N VAL A 491 0.71 -27.78 -2.30
CA VAL A 491 0.31 -29.10 -1.75
C VAL A 491 0.96 -29.32 -0.38
N ASP A 492 2.26 -29.04 -0.25
CA ASP A 492 2.96 -29.17 1.03
C ASP A 492 2.51 -28.14 2.05
N ARG A 493 2.26 -26.90 1.63
CA ARG A 493 1.70 -25.85 2.47
C ARG A 493 0.37 -26.27 3.09
N ASN A 494 -0.55 -26.80 2.29
CA ASN A 494 -1.86 -27.23 2.77
C ASN A 494 -1.76 -28.40 3.74
N ARG A 495 -0.76 -29.28 3.56
CA ARG A 495 -0.56 -30.48 4.38
C ARG A 495 0.15 -30.21 5.71
N TYR A 496 1.08 -29.27 5.75
CA TYR A 496 2.00 -29.14 6.88
C TYR A 496 1.94 -27.79 7.58
N ILE A 497 1.69 -26.69 6.87
CA ILE A 497 1.77 -25.36 7.47
C ILE A 497 0.50 -25.11 8.28
N ALA A 498 0.68 -24.91 9.59
CA ALA A 498 -0.35 -24.57 10.57
C ALA A 498 0.33 -23.94 11.81
N ASP A 499 -0.42 -23.73 12.90
CA ASP A 499 0.12 -23.31 14.18
C ASP A 499 1.12 -24.33 14.76
N PRO A 500 2.41 -23.97 14.96
CA PRO A 500 3.42 -24.87 15.51
C PRO A 500 3.16 -25.29 16.96
N ASN A 501 2.28 -24.59 17.70
CA ASN A 501 1.86 -25.02 19.04
C ASN A 501 0.92 -26.24 18.99
N PHE A 502 0.31 -26.53 17.83
CA PHE A 502 -0.67 -27.60 17.64
C PHE A 502 -0.19 -28.67 16.65
N VAL A 503 0.68 -28.31 15.70
CA VAL A 503 1.15 -29.19 14.63
C VAL A 503 2.68 -29.15 14.56
N ASP A 504 3.31 -30.32 14.48
CA ASP A 504 4.75 -30.42 14.23
C ASP A 504 5.03 -30.15 12.74
N VAL A 505 5.48 -28.94 12.42
CA VAL A 505 5.78 -28.54 11.03
C VAL A 505 7.24 -28.90 10.70
N PRO A 506 7.50 -29.79 9.72
CA PRO A 506 8.85 -30.24 9.39
C PRO A 506 9.63 -29.22 8.53
N VAL A 507 9.80 -28.00 9.04
CA VAL A 507 10.41 -26.84 8.35
C VAL A 507 11.76 -27.20 7.71
N ALA A 508 12.66 -27.83 8.47
CA ALA A 508 13.99 -28.19 7.99
C ALA A 508 13.98 -29.19 6.82
N GLU A 509 13.03 -30.13 6.81
CA GLU A 509 12.88 -31.10 5.74
C GLU A 509 12.29 -30.44 4.49
N LEU A 510 11.20 -29.68 4.65
CA LEU A 510 10.50 -28.99 3.55
C LEU A 510 11.38 -27.97 2.83
N LEU A 511 12.34 -27.36 3.53
CA LEU A 511 13.30 -26.40 2.97
C LEU A 511 14.64 -27.02 2.55
N SER A 512 14.81 -28.34 2.69
CA SER A 512 16.03 -29.04 2.32
C SER A 512 16.23 -29.14 0.81
N ARG A 513 17.49 -29.19 0.36
CA ARG A 513 17.83 -29.39 -1.06
C ARG A 513 17.42 -30.79 -1.52
N GLU A 514 17.51 -31.78 -0.62
CA GLU A 514 17.17 -33.18 -0.87
C GLU A 514 15.67 -33.37 -1.13
N TYR A 515 14.80 -32.73 -0.34
CA TYR A 515 13.36 -32.78 -0.55
C TYR A 515 12.95 -32.02 -1.82
N ALA A 516 13.54 -30.85 -2.05
CA ALA A 516 13.29 -30.06 -3.24
C ALA A 516 13.67 -30.79 -4.55
N GLU A 517 14.75 -31.59 -4.54
CA GLU A 517 15.11 -32.46 -5.67
C GLU A 517 14.02 -33.51 -5.95
N GLN A 518 13.45 -34.10 -4.91
CA GLN A 518 12.34 -35.06 -5.06
C GLN A 518 11.13 -34.39 -5.71
N GLN A 519 10.76 -33.20 -5.24
CA GLN A 519 9.66 -32.43 -5.83
C GLN A 519 9.96 -32.02 -7.27
N ARG A 520 11.17 -31.50 -7.54
CA ARG A 520 11.62 -31.10 -8.88
C ARG A 520 11.57 -32.25 -9.89
N SER A 521 11.91 -33.47 -9.48
CA SER A 521 11.88 -34.66 -10.34
C SER A 521 10.48 -35.00 -10.88
N ARG A 522 9.42 -34.42 -10.30
CA ARG A 522 8.02 -34.56 -10.72
C ARG A 522 7.64 -33.60 -11.85
N ILE A 523 8.46 -32.56 -12.10
CA ILE A 523 8.19 -31.54 -13.11
C ILE A 523 8.67 -32.02 -14.47
N SER A 524 7.75 -32.04 -15.44
CA SER A 524 8.03 -32.31 -16.86
C SER A 524 7.86 -31.02 -17.65
N LEU A 525 8.74 -30.73 -18.61
CA LEU A 525 8.58 -29.57 -19.51
C LEU A 525 7.45 -29.76 -20.54
N GLU A 526 7.08 -31.01 -20.81
CA GLU A 526 6.14 -31.37 -21.88
C GLU A 526 4.70 -31.56 -21.36
N SER A 527 4.51 -31.64 -20.04
CA SER A 527 3.21 -31.96 -19.45
C SER A 527 3.05 -31.33 -18.06
N SER A 528 1.88 -30.75 -17.83
CA SER A 528 1.40 -30.24 -16.54
C SER A 528 1.05 -31.39 -15.60
N ILE A 529 1.37 -31.24 -14.31
CA ILE A 529 0.91 -32.14 -13.27
C ILE A 529 -0.60 -31.96 -13.13
N ALA A 530 -1.33 -33.04 -13.42
CA ALA A 530 -2.78 -33.05 -13.31
C ALA A 530 -3.23 -32.99 -11.85
N TRP A 531 -4.32 -32.26 -11.60
CA TRP A 531 -5.05 -32.38 -10.35
C TRP A 531 -5.87 -33.69 -10.31
N PRO A 532 -5.96 -34.39 -9.16
CA PRO A 532 -5.24 -34.14 -7.92
C PRO A 532 -3.76 -34.48 -8.05
N VAL A 533 -2.91 -33.59 -7.57
CA VAL A 533 -1.49 -33.88 -7.39
C VAL A 533 -1.41 -34.96 -6.31
N GLU A 534 -1.06 -36.22 -6.64
CA GLU A 534 -0.95 -37.31 -5.64
C GLU A 534 -0.07 -36.82 -4.46
N ASP A 535 -0.53 -36.86 -3.19
CA ASP A 535 -1.55 -37.71 -2.53
C ASP A 535 -2.81 -36.98 -1.97
N ARG A 536 -3.97 -37.66 -2.06
CA ARG A 536 -5.35 -37.52 -1.51
C ARG A 536 -6.03 -36.13 -1.28
N LEU A 537 -6.95 -35.81 -2.23
CA LEU A 537 -8.31 -35.16 -2.15
C LEU A 537 -8.51 -33.92 -1.23
N GLY A 538 -9.15 -32.77 -1.57
CA GLY A 538 -9.83 -32.21 -2.75
C GLY A 538 -10.98 -31.22 -2.40
N MET A 539 -11.17 -30.11 -3.17
CA MET A 539 -12.41 -29.30 -3.53
C MET A 539 -12.27 -27.75 -3.43
N ALA A 540 -13.01 -26.90 -4.28
CA ALA A 540 -13.09 -25.44 -4.89
C ALA A 540 -13.50 -23.97 -4.25
N GLY A 541 -12.72 -22.83 -4.34
CA GLY A 541 -12.93 -21.46 -3.72
C GLY A 541 -11.86 -20.33 -4.03
N ASP A 542 -12.10 -19.02 -3.82
CA ASP A 542 -11.48 -17.82 -4.50
C ASP A 542 -10.61 -16.87 -3.59
N PRO A 543 -9.64 -16.04 -4.09
CA PRO A 543 -8.71 -15.27 -3.24
C PRO A 543 -9.26 -13.92 -2.73
N ARG A 544 -8.85 -13.48 -1.53
CA ARG A 544 -9.15 -12.13 -0.99
C ARG A 544 -7.94 -11.43 -0.36
N ASN A 545 -8.09 -10.13 -0.12
CA ASN A 545 -6.99 -9.17 -0.05
C ASN A 545 -6.34 -9.04 1.34
N THR A 546 -5.23 -8.31 1.37
CA THR A 546 -4.29 -8.06 2.46
C THR A 546 -3.52 -6.79 2.08
N THR A 547 -2.86 -6.08 2.99
CA THR A 547 -2.00 -4.93 2.62
C THR A 547 -0.53 -5.23 2.92
N THR A 548 0.38 -4.59 2.19
CA THR A 548 1.82 -4.73 2.42
C THR A 548 2.54 -3.40 2.25
N PHE A 549 3.49 -3.13 3.12
CA PHE A 549 4.28 -1.90 3.11
C PHE A 549 5.69 -2.15 3.63
N HIS A 550 6.66 -1.43 3.10
CA HIS A 550 8.08 -1.66 3.33
C HIS A 550 8.83 -0.35 3.51
N MET A 551 9.87 -0.37 4.33
CA MET A 551 10.70 0.80 4.60
C MET A 551 12.16 0.42 4.82
N VAL A 552 13.04 1.37 4.48
CA VAL A 552 14.45 1.39 4.88
C VAL A 552 14.76 2.76 5.46
N ASP A 553 15.44 2.80 6.59
CA ASP A 553 15.82 4.05 7.26
C ASP A 553 17.26 4.49 6.93
N ARG A 554 17.62 5.70 7.37
CA ARG A 554 18.95 6.29 7.14
C ARG A 554 20.11 5.53 7.79
N TYR A 555 19.80 4.64 8.74
CA TYR A 555 20.77 3.84 9.50
C TYR A 555 21.06 2.50 8.84
N GLY A 556 20.26 2.11 7.84
CA GLY A 556 20.34 0.84 7.12
C GLY A 556 19.36 -0.21 7.64
N ASN A 557 18.54 0.11 8.65
CA ASN A 557 17.54 -0.84 9.10
C ASN A 557 16.41 -0.93 8.08
N ALA A 558 15.81 -2.11 7.97
CA ALA A 558 14.71 -2.35 7.07
C ALA A 558 13.56 -3.07 7.77
N ALA A 559 12.32 -2.71 7.43
CA ALA A 559 11.14 -3.43 7.87
C ALA A 559 10.29 -3.81 6.66
N ALA A 560 10.03 -5.12 6.53
CA ALA A 560 9.11 -5.68 5.55
C ALA A 560 7.83 -6.08 6.26
N VAL A 561 6.67 -5.55 5.85
CA VAL A 561 5.42 -5.74 6.60
C VAL A 561 4.30 -6.21 5.70
N THR A 562 3.57 -7.23 6.15
CA THR A 562 2.27 -7.60 5.58
C THR A 562 1.27 -7.79 6.72
N THR A 563 0.21 -6.99 6.71
CA THR A 563 -0.81 -6.98 7.78
C THR A 563 -2.20 -7.14 7.18
N SER A 564 -3.10 -7.79 7.91
CA SER A 564 -4.43 -8.07 7.40
C SER A 564 -5.48 -8.21 8.51
N ILE A 565 -6.69 -7.73 8.21
CA ILE A 565 -7.93 -8.17 8.88
C ILE A 565 -8.70 -9.21 8.04
N GLY A 566 -8.15 -9.63 6.90
CA GLY A 566 -8.92 -10.20 5.79
C GLY A 566 -9.55 -9.07 4.97
N VAL A 567 -10.80 -9.26 4.57
CA VAL A 567 -11.65 -8.18 4.05
C VAL A 567 -12.81 -8.07 5.01
N SER A 568 -12.90 -6.96 5.73
CA SER A 568 -13.97 -6.76 6.71
C SER A 568 -14.38 -5.29 6.80
N PHE A 569 -15.68 -5.09 7.01
CA PHE A 569 -16.28 -3.80 7.37
C PHE A 569 -16.88 -3.86 8.79
N LEU A 570 -16.56 -4.90 9.57
CA LEU A 570 -17.03 -5.04 10.93
C LEU A 570 -16.27 -4.07 11.85
N ILE A 571 -16.99 -3.16 12.48
CA ILE A 571 -16.43 -2.21 13.44
C ILE A 571 -16.87 -2.61 14.84
N ALA A 572 -15.93 -2.71 15.78
CA ALA A 572 -16.22 -3.05 17.17
C ALA A 572 -16.85 -1.86 17.92
N GLY A 573 -18.11 -1.57 17.60
CA GLY A 573 -18.93 -0.55 18.24
C GLY A 573 -18.25 0.82 18.30
N ASP A 574 -18.26 1.42 19.49
CA ASP A 574 -17.74 2.76 19.72
C ASP A 574 -16.21 2.84 19.70
N THR A 575 -15.49 1.73 19.54
CA THR A 575 -14.01 1.74 19.42
C THR A 575 -13.52 2.32 18.09
N GLY A 576 -14.34 2.25 17.04
CA GLY A 576 -13.95 2.58 15.67
C GLY A 576 -12.95 1.59 15.04
N ILE A 577 -12.62 0.50 15.73
CA ILE A 577 -11.67 -0.52 15.27
C ILE A 577 -12.35 -1.45 14.28
N HIS A 578 -11.79 -1.54 13.07
CA HIS A 578 -12.13 -2.60 12.13
C HIS A 578 -11.58 -3.94 12.61
N MET A 579 -12.47 -4.90 12.84
CA MET A 579 -12.14 -6.22 13.35
C MET A 579 -11.87 -7.20 12.22
N ASN A 580 -10.95 -8.12 12.47
CA ASN A 580 -10.69 -9.19 11.53
C ASN A 580 -11.77 -10.25 11.50
N GLU A 581 -11.77 -11.02 10.41
CA GLU A 581 -12.65 -12.19 10.27
C GLU A 581 -11.80 -13.41 9.90
N ARG A 582 -10.65 -13.58 10.56
CA ARG A 582 -9.64 -14.57 10.15
C ARG A 582 -10.02 -16.02 10.39
N ILE A 583 -11.03 -16.34 11.20
CA ILE A 583 -11.45 -17.73 11.43
C ILE A 583 -11.99 -18.38 10.14
N ILE A 584 -12.50 -17.60 9.18
CA ILE A 584 -12.95 -18.13 7.87
C ILE A 584 -11.81 -18.73 7.01
N PHE A 585 -10.56 -18.51 7.41
CA PHE A 585 -9.37 -19.09 6.79
C PHE A 585 -8.97 -20.45 7.41
N MET A 586 -9.68 -20.89 8.47
CA MET A 586 -9.48 -22.19 9.11
C MET A 586 -10.53 -23.17 8.60
N ASN A 587 -10.13 -24.43 8.39
CA ASN A 587 -11.01 -25.45 7.86
C ASN A 587 -11.97 -25.98 8.94
N THR A 588 -13.13 -26.49 8.55
CA THR A 588 -14.07 -27.17 9.46
C THR A 588 -13.95 -28.70 9.40
N ASP A 589 -13.17 -29.23 8.45
CA ASP A 589 -12.73 -30.63 8.46
C ASP A 589 -11.72 -30.88 9.60
N PRO A 590 -12.02 -31.72 10.61
CA PRO A 590 -11.12 -31.99 11.72
C PRO A 590 -9.81 -32.67 11.30
N ASP A 591 -9.75 -33.27 10.11
CA ASP A 591 -8.53 -33.90 9.59
C ASP A 591 -7.57 -32.88 8.93
N ASP A 592 -8.00 -31.62 8.71
CA ASP A 592 -7.13 -30.55 8.19
C ASP A 592 -6.21 -30.01 9.29
N VAL A 593 -4.91 -29.85 9.01
CA VAL A 593 -3.94 -29.32 10.00
C VAL A 593 -4.27 -27.90 10.48
N ASN A 594 -4.99 -27.13 9.67
CA ASN A 594 -5.45 -25.77 9.93
C ASN A 594 -6.96 -25.72 10.27
N HIS A 595 -7.53 -26.80 10.82
CA HIS A 595 -8.90 -26.79 11.31
C HIS A 595 -9.10 -25.84 12.50
N VAL A 596 -10.32 -25.29 12.64
CA VAL A 596 -10.72 -24.44 13.78
C VAL A 596 -10.57 -25.24 15.07
N GLU A 597 -9.81 -24.69 16.01
CA GLU A 597 -9.57 -25.25 17.34
C GLU A 597 -9.40 -24.09 18.33
N PRO A 598 -9.94 -24.15 19.56
CA PRO A 598 -9.78 -23.10 20.58
C PRO A 598 -8.32 -22.78 20.91
N GLY A 599 -7.96 -21.49 20.94
CA GLY A 599 -6.61 -21.05 21.26
C GLY A 599 -5.57 -21.24 20.15
N LYS A 600 -5.97 -21.76 18.98
CA LYS A 600 -5.09 -22.01 17.82
C LYS A 600 -5.01 -20.78 16.93
N LYS A 601 -3.81 -20.47 16.44
CA LYS A 601 -3.61 -19.42 15.44
C LYS A 601 -3.89 -19.95 14.04
N VAL A 602 -4.63 -19.18 13.25
CA VAL A 602 -4.90 -19.45 11.84
C VAL A 602 -3.62 -19.53 11.00
N ARG A 603 -3.51 -20.44 10.01
CA ARG A 603 -2.50 -20.34 8.95
C ARG A 603 -2.63 -18.99 8.26
N HIS A 604 -1.73 -18.07 8.57
CA HIS A 604 -1.86 -16.68 8.19
C HIS A 604 -1.34 -16.48 6.76
N THR A 605 -2.09 -15.72 5.95
CA THR A 605 -1.73 -15.51 4.55
C THR A 605 -0.56 -14.53 4.39
N SER A 606 -0.38 -13.61 5.34
CA SER A 606 0.74 -12.67 5.34
C SER A 606 2.09 -13.36 5.50
N GLY A 607 3.06 -12.93 4.69
CA GLY A 607 4.47 -13.30 4.82
C GLY A 607 5.31 -12.41 3.90
N PRO A 608 5.72 -11.19 4.33
CA PRO A 608 6.62 -10.36 3.54
C PRO A 608 7.95 -11.07 3.29
N GLN A 609 8.65 -10.71 2.22
CA GLN A 609 9.96 -11.25 1.88
C GLN A 609 11.06 -10.23 2.17
N MET A 610 12.21 -10.75 2.61
CA MET A 610 13.45 -9.98 2.71
C MET A 610 14.60 -10.81 2.16
N VAL A 611 15.35 -10.25 1.21
CA VAL A 611 16.50 -10.90 0.57
C VAL A 611 17.74 -10.12 0.94
N LEU A 612 18.73 -10.81 1.50
CA LEU A 612 20.06 -10.26 1.70
C LEU A 612 21.00 -10.69 0.58
N ARG A 613 21.81 -9.74 0.12
CA ARG A 613 22.97 -9.96 -0.74
C ARG A 613 24.21 -9.53 0.02
N ASP A 614 25.20 -10.41 0.13
CA ASP A 614 26.43 -10.15 0.88
C ASP A 614 26.20 -9.69 2.33
N GLY A 615 25.12 -10.18 2.96
CA GLY A 615 24.77 -9.89 4.36
C GLY A 615 24.04 -8.57 4.60
N VAL A 616 23.67 -7.83 3.55
CA VAL A 616 22.88 -6.59 3.65
C VAL A 616 21.58 -6.68 2.86
N PRO A 617 20.52 -5.94 3.24
CA PRO A 617 19.24 -5.93 2.53
C PRO A 617 19.42 -5.53 1.06
N TRP A 618 18.84 -6.32 0.17
CA TRP A 618 18.82 -6.05 -1.27
C TRP A 618 17.39 -5.97 -1.81
N ILE A 619 16.54 -6.95 -1.55
CA ILE A 619 15.11 -6.92 -1.93
C ILE A 619 14.27 -6.95 -0.66
N ILE A 620 13.39 -5.98 -0.49
CA ILE A 620 12.37 -5.95 0.55
C ILE A 620 11.04 -5.88 -0.17
N GLY A 621 10.11 -6.79 0.08
CA GLY A 621 8.87 -6.79 -0.69
C GLY A 621 7.76 -7.64 -0.15
N GLY A 622 6.61 -7.54 -0.78
CA GLY A 622 5.42 -8.27 -0.40
C GLY A 622 4.34 -8.14 -1.45
N ASN A 623 3.38 -9.06 -1.38
CA ASN A 623 2.21 -9.05 -2.23
C ASN A 623 0.95 -9.10 -1.39
N THR A 624 -0.14 -8.60 -1.97
CA THR A 624 -1.51 -8.81 -1.51
C THR A 624 -2.16 -9.98 -2.25
N GLY A 625 -3.31 -10.47 -1.77
CA GLY A 625 -4.14 -11.46 -2.49
C GLY A 625 -4.09 -12.89 -1.96
N ALA A 626 -4.22 -13.09 -0.64
CA ALA A 626 -4.29 -14.42 0.01
C ALA A 626 -3.29 -15.45 -0.55
N ASP A 627 -3.77 -16.46 -1.29
CA ASP A 627 -2.93 -17.53 -1.85
C ASP A 627 -1.97 -17.02 -2.94
N PHE A 628 -2.21 -15.85 -3.53
CA PHE A 628 -1.30 -15.26 -4.51
C PHE A 628 -0.02 -14.69 -3.87
N GLN A 629 -0.01 -14.36 -2.57
CA GLN A 629 1.12 -13.65 -1.94
C GLN A 629 2.49 -14.33 -2.20
N PRO A 630 2.71 -15.60 -1.81
CA PRO A 630 3.98 -16.27 -2.07
C PRO A 630 4.24 -16.51 -3.57
N GLN A 631 3.20 -16.54 -4.41
CA GLN A 631 3.32 -16.73 -5.85
C GLN A 631 3.80 -15.45 -6.56
N GLY A 632 3.26 -14.30 -6.17
CA GLY A 632 3.65 -12.99 -6.68
C GLY A 632 5.07 -12.63 -6.24
N GLN A 633 5.39 -12.87 -4.96
CA GLN A 633 6.74 -12.68 -4.43
C GLN A 633 7.76 -13.55 -5.16
N LEU A 634 7.41 -14.80 -5.46
CA LEU A 634 8.24 -15.71 -6.26
C LEU A 634 8.46 -15.16 -7.68
N GLN A 635 7.40 -14.74 -8.37
CA GLN A 635 7.49 -14.18 -9.72
C GLN A 635 8.39 -12.93 -9.75
N GLN A 636 8.21 -12.01 -8.79
CA GLN A 636 9.02 -10.80 -8.71
C GLN A 636 10.47 -11.08 -8.35
N PHE A 637 10.72 -12.01 -7.43
CA PHE A 637 12.06 -12.47 -7.11
C PHE A 637 12.77 -12.99 -8.35
N LEU A 638 12.13 -13.87 -9.14
CA LEU A 638 12.74 -14.41 -10.38
C LEU A 638 12.97 -13.30 -11.42
N SER A 639 12.02 -12.37 -11.57
CA SER A 639 12.16 -11.18 -12.44
C SER A 639 13.42 -10.36 -12.13
N ILE A 640 13.67 -10.09 -10.85
CA ILE A 640 14.84 -9.32 -10.44
C ILE A 640 16.12 -10.18 -10.51
N VAL A 641 16.07 -11.39 -9.99
CA VAL A 641 17.26 -12.24 -9.75
C VAL A 641 17.71 -12.99 -10.99
N GLU A 642 16.79 -13.63 -11.71
CA GLU A 642 17.11 -14.49 -12.86
C GLU A 642 17.06 -13.69 -14.18
N PHE A 643 16.21 -12.66 -14.26
CA PHE A 643 16.01 -11.86 -15.48
C PHE A 643 16.62 -10.44 -15.42
N GLY A 644 17.20 -10.04 -14.28
CA GLY A 644 17.94 -8.78 -14.14
C GLY A 644 17.08 -7.52 -14.30
N MET A 645 15.80 -7.61 -13.96
CA MET A 645 14.83 -6.52 -14.09
C MET A 645 14.89 -5.58 -12.89
N THR A 646 14.53 -4.32 -13.10
CA THR A 646 14.31 -3.35 -12.02
C THR A 646 13.09 -3.72 -11.17
N ALA A 647 12.95 -3.09 -10.00
CA ALA A 647 11.82 -3.37 -9.11
C ALA A 647 10.46 -3.06 -9.77
N GLN A 648 10.36 -1.92 -10.48
CA GLN A 648 9.11 -1.53 -11.15
C GLN A 648 8.81 -2.43 -12.34
N GLU A 649 9.81 -2.79 -13.15
CA GLU A 649 9.62 -3.74 -14.25
C GLU A 649 9.11 -5.10 -13.74
N ALA A 650 9.62 -5.59 -12.60
CA ALA A 650 9.17 -6.83 -11.98
C ALA A 650 7.71 -6.75 -11.48
N ILE A 651 7.26 -5.59 -10.99
CA ILE A 651 5.86 -5.36 -10.58
C ILE A 651 4.93 -5.26 -11.79
N ASP A 652 5.34 -4.55 -12.84
CA ASP A 652 4.54 -4.27 -14.03
C ASP A 652 4.38 -5.49 -14.94
N LEU A 653 5.25 -6.50 -14.80
CA LEU A 653 5.12 -7.73 -15.55
C LEU A 653 3.74 -8.39 -15.36
N PRO A 654 3.14 -8.91 -16.45
CA PRO A 654 1.98 -9.78 -16.39
C PRO A 654 2.15 -10.95 -15.42
N ARG A 655 1.15 -11.19 -14.58
CA ARG A 655 1.19 -12.24 -13.55
C ARG A 655 0.38 -13.47 -13.93
N PHE A 656 0.76 -14.60 -13.33
CA PHE A 656 0.00 -15.84 -13.43
C PHE A 656 -0.16 -16.50 -12.05
N GLU A 657 -1.22 -17.28 -11.90
CA GLU A 657 -1.61 -17.91 -10.64
C GLU A 657 -2.15 -19.32 -10.92
N PRO A 658 -1.33 -20.38 -10.80
CA PRO A 658 -1.85 -21.74 -10.73
C PRO A 658 -2.69 -21.93 -9.46
N GLN A 659 -3.84 -22.58 -9.59
CA GLN A 659 -4.80 -22.82 -8.49
C GLN A 659 -5.17 -24.30 -8.39
N ALA A 660 -4.21 -25.19 -8.67
CA ALA A 660 -4.35 -26.64 -8.52
C ALA A 660 -3.99 -27.09 -7.09
N PHE A 661 -4.65 -26.47 -6.10
CA PHE A 661 -4.57 -26.75 -4.67
C PHE A 661 -5.82 -26.21 -3.97
N ALA A 662 -6.08 -26.64 -2.73
CA ALA A 662 -7.19 -26.13 -1.93
C ALA A 662 -6.91 -24.67 -1.49
N ALA A 663 -7.79 -23.74 -1.81
CA ALA A 663 -7.64 -22.34 -1.43
C ALA A 663 -7.79 -22.16 0.09
N THR A 664 -7.34 -21.01 0.61
CA THR A 664 -7.32 -20.77 2.05
C THR A 664 -8.68 -20.46 2.66
N LEU A 665 -9.57 -19.87 1.87
CA LEU A 665 -10.82 -19.30 2.34
C LEU A 665 -11.98 -20.26 2.12
N SER A 666 -12.92 -20.33 3.06
CA SER A 666 -14.21 -21.00 2.87
C SER A 666 -14.81 -20.64 1.49
N PRO A 667 -15.25 -21.62 0.68
CA PRO A 667 -15.38 -23.06 1.01
C PRO A 667 -14.11 -23.94 0.80
N TRP A 668 -12.90 -23.33 0.79
CA TRP A 668 -11.51 -23.86 0.90
C TRP A 668 -10.71 -24.30 -0.30
N ALA A 669 -10.97 -23.72 -1.47
CA ALA A 669 -11.28 -24.73 -2.43
C ALA A 669 -10.56 -24.68 -3.83
N VAL A 670 -10.26 -25.84 -4.43
CA VAL A 670 -9.58 -26.09 -5.72
C VAL A 670 -10.30 -25.60 -6.99
N GLN A 671 -9.74 -24.59 -7.65
CA GLN A 671 -10.20 -24.11 -8.96
C GLN A 671 -9.61 -24.94 -10.13
N ASN A 672 -8.44 -25.54 -9.94
CA ASN A 672 -7.71 -26.32 -10.95
C ASN A 672 -7.59 -25.60 -12.31
N ARG A 673 -7.12 -24.36 -12.25
CA ARG A 673 -6.82 -23.51 -13.40
C ARG A 673 -5.48 -22.83 -13.25
N LEU A 674 -4.91 -22.38 -14.36
CA LEU A 674 -3.82 -21.43 -14.41
C LEU A 674 -4.43 -20.10 -14.86
N ARG A 675 -4.61 -19.21 -13.90
CA ARG A 675 -5.13 -17.87 -14.15
C ARG A 675 -4.00 -17.01 -14.71
N LEU A 676 -4.26 -16.32 -15.81
CA LEU A 676 -3.34 -15.40 -16.46
C LEU A 676 -3.94 -14.01 -16.46
N GLU A 677 -3.12 -13.01 -16.18
CA GLU A 677 -3.58 -11.62 -16.21
C GLU A 677 -4.07 -11.21 -17.61
N ALA A 678 -5.14 -10.42 -17.66
CA ALA A 678 -5.78 -10.05 -18.92
C ALA A 678 -4.81 -9.27 -19.83
N ASN A 679 -4.77 -9.63 -21.12
CA ASN A 679 -3.93 -9.02 -22.15
C ASN A 679 -2.41 -9.07 -21.89
N GLY A 680 -1.95 -9.80 -20.86
CA GLY A 680 -0.55 -9.89 -20.49
C GLY A 680 0.26 -10.99 -21.20
N PHE A 681 -0.42 -12.00 -21.75
CA PHE A 681 0.21 -13.17 -22.38
C PHE A 681 -0.27 -13.37 -23.82
N SER A 682 0.67 -13.58 -24.74
CA SER A 682 0.34 -13.80 -26.15
C SER A 682 -0.47 -15.09 -26.37
N GLU A 683 -1.33 -15.12 -27.38
CA GLU A 683 -2.08 -16.33 -27.77
C GLU A 683 -1.16 -17.53 -28.00
N ARG A 684 0.06 -17.31 -28.50
CA ARG A 684 1.07 -18.35 -28.68
C ARG A 684 1.47 -18.97 -27.33
N VAL A 685 1.77 -18.14 -26.34
CA VAL A 685 2.16 -18.62 -24.99
C VAL A 685 1.00 -19.39 -24.37
N GLN A 686 -0.22 -18.84 -24.45
CA GLN A 686 -1.43 -19.51 -23.94
C GLN A 686 -1.65 -20.88 -24.62
N ALA A 687 -1.49 -20.95 -25.94
CA ALA A 687 -1.61 -22.20 -26.69
C ALA A 687 -0.54 -23.24 -26.30
N GLN A 688 0.71 -22.81 -26.11
CA GLN A 688 1.80 -23.70 -25.67
C GLN A 688 1.56 -24.25 -24.26
N LEU A 689 1.04 -23.43 -23.33
CA LEU A 689 0.67 -23.88 -21.99
C LEU A 689 -0.52 -24.84 -22.03
N ALA A 690 -1.53 -24.57 -22.86
CA ALA A 690 -2.67 -25.46 -23.05
C ALA A 690 -2.27 -26.80 -23.68
N GLU A 691 -1.31 -26.83 -24.62
CA GLU A 691 -0.75 -28.06 -25.21
C GLU A 691 -0.08 -28.95 -24.15
N ARG A 692 0.54 -28.35 -23.13
CA ARG A 692 1.09 -29.07 -21.97
C ARG A 692 0.01 -29.55 -20.99
N GLY A 693 -1.25 -29.20 -21.21
CA GLY A 693 -2.37 -29.58 -20.35
C GLY A 693 -2.70 -28.59 -19.23
N GLN A 694 -2.19 -27.35 -19.27
CA GLN A 694 -2.64 -26.31 -18.35
C GLN A 694 -4.08 -25.87 -18.68
N ASN A 695 -4.94 -25.79 -17.67
CA ASN A 695 -6.30 -25.26 -17.82
C ASN A 695 -6.28 -23.73 -17.71
N ILE A 696 -6.16 -23.03 -18.84
CA ILE A 696 -5.94 -21.58 -18.87
C ILE A 696 -7.25 -20.81 -18.70
N GLU A 697 -7.23 -19.84 -17.79
CA GLU A 697 -8.26 -18.80 -17.69
C GLU A 697 -7.57 -17.43 -17.72
N SER A 698 -7.99 -16.53 -18.62
CA SER A 698 -7.43 -15.17 -18.67
C SER A 698 -8.47 -14.16 -18.22
N GLY A 699 -8.12 -13.33 -17.24
CA GLY A 699 -9.04 -12.33 -16.70
C GLY A 699 -8.53 -11.60 -15.46
N GLY A 700 -8.98 -10.35 -15.33
CA GLY A 700 -8.71 -9.48 -14.18
C GLY A 700 -7.23 -9.11 -13.98
N THR A 701 -6.98 -8.32 -12.94
CA THR A 701 -5.66 -8.07 -12.36
C THR A 701 -5.37 -9.13 -11.29
N ILE A 702 -4.10 -9.42 -11.01
CA ILE A 702 -3.70 -10.43 -10.02
C ILE A 702 -2.76 -9.81 -8.99
N GLY A 703 -3.23 -9.70 -7.74
CA GLY A 703 -2.49 -9.17 -6.59
C GLY A 703 -2.07 -7.71 -6.74
N ALA A 704 -1.50 -7.17 -5.66
CA ALA A 704 -0.80 -5.89 -5.63
C ALA A 704 0.55 -6.06 -4.94
N ALA A 705 1.56 -5.31 -5.35
CA ALA A 705 2.91 -5.46 -4.84
C ALA A 705 3.60 -4.15 -4.56
N ASN A 706 4.43 -4.16 -3.51
CA ASN A 706 5.31 -3.06 -3.15
C ASN A 706 6.71 -3.64 -2.91
N ILE A 707 7.74 -3.02 -3.48
CA ILE A 707 9.13 -3.50 -3.42
C ILE A 707 10.08 -2.32 -3.16
N ILE A 708 11.02 -2.50 -2.24
CA ILE A 708 12.22 -1.66 -2.15
C ILE A 708 13.42 -2.50 -2.61
N LEU A 709 14.15 -1.98 -3.60
CA LEU A 709 15.41 -2.55 -4.07
C LEU A 709 16.57 -1.64 -3.66
N ILE A 710 17.60 -2.20 -3.01
CA ILE A 710 18.72 -1.44 -2.44
C ILE A 710 20.01 -1.92 -3.08
N GLU A 711 20.54 -1.17 -4.05
CA GLU A 711 21.84 -1.51 -4.66
C GLU A 711 23.01 -0.97 -3.83
N ASP A 712 22.86 0.21 -3.24
CA ASP A 712 23.85 0.82 -2.33
C ASP A 712 23.15 1.78 -1.38
N HIS A 713 22.95 1.36 -0.12
CA HIS A 713 22.28 2.16 0.91
C HIS A 713 23.03 3.45 1.26
N GLU A 714 24.36 3.38 1.38
CA GLU A 714 25.20 4.53 1.75
C GLU A 714 25.18 5.61 0.67
N GLN A 715 25.09 5.21 -0.60
CA GLN A 715 24.96 6.14 -1.72
C GLN A 715 23.50 6.54 -2.03
N GLY A 716 22.53 6.01 -1.26
CA GLY A 716 21.10 6.22 -1.51
C GLY A 716 20.60 5.60 -2.82
N GLN A 717 21.31 4.61 -3.38
CA GLN A 717 20.86 3.88 -4.57
C GLN A 717 19.74 2.91 -4.18
N ILE A 718 18.56 3.47 -3.97
CA ILE A 718 17.35 2.81 -3.50
C ILE A 718 16.25 3.06 -4.54
N GLU A 719 15.57 2.00 -4.96
CA GLU A 719 14.33 2.06 -5.74
C GLU A 719 13.16 1.74 -4.82
N ALA A 720 12.14 2.59 -4.79
CA ALA A 720 10.84 2.26 -4.21
C ALA A 720 9.84 2.08 -5.36
N ALA A 721 9.39 0.86 -5.56
CA ALA A 721 8.45 0.48 -6.61
C ALA A 721 7.12 0.05 -5.99
N TRP A 722 6.02 0.36 -6.67
CA TRP A 722 4.66 0.17 -6.17
C TRP A 722 3.73 -0.33 -7.27
N GLU A 723 2.56 -0.83 -6.86
CA GLU A 723 1.60 -1.42 -7.78
C GLU A 723 1.04 -0.37 -8.76
N SER A 724 1.31 -0.55 -10.06
CA SER A 724 0.80 0.34 -11.11
C SER A 724 -0.67 0.11 -11.45
N ARG A 725 -1.24 -1.02 -11.01
CA ARG A 725 -2.66 -1.37 -11.19
C ARG A 725 -3.58 -0.74 -10.15
N GLU A 726 -3.04 -0.16 -9.08
CA GLU A 726 -3.75 0.53 -8.02
C GLU A 726 -3.42 2.03 -8.09
N SER A 727 -4.45 2.87 -8.05
CA SER A 727 -4.30 4.33 -8.13
C SER A 727 -3.76 4.96 -6.85
N ASP A 728 -4.02 4.32 -5.70
CA ASP A 728 -3.65 4.87 -4.39
C ASP A 728 -2.24 4.40 -3.93
N SER A 729 -1.71 3.33 -4.55
CA SER A 729 -0.37 2.78 -4.29
C SER A 729 0.74 3.80 -4.60
N PHE A 730 1.77 3.85 -3.74
CA PHE A 730 2.83 4.85 -3.87
C PHE A 730 4.17 4.41 -3.27
N GLY A 731 5.25 5.07 -3.70
CA GLY A 731 6.59 4.90 -3.16
C GLY A 731 7.38 6.20 -3.18
N MET A 732 8.19 6.43 -2.15
CA MET A 732 9.07 7.59 -2.04
C MET A 732 10.47 7.18 -1.60
N VAL A 733 11.47 7.89 -2.13
CA VAL A 733 12.88 7.77 -1.74
C VAL A 733 13.40 9.17 -1.45
N GLU A 734 14.16 9.31 -0.37
CA GLU A 734 14.93 10.50 -0.06
C GLU A 734 16.42 10.15 -0.02
N MET A 735 17.21 10.88 -0.79
CA MET A 735 18.65 10.70 -0.91
C MET A 735 19.39 11.34 0.28
N PRO A 736 20.61 10.89 0.61
CA PRO A 736 21.46 11.42 1.68
C PRO A 736 21.61 12.95 1.78
#